data_AF-A0A7Y3PIS7-F1
#
_entry.id   AF-A0A7Y3PIS7-F1
#
_cell.length_a   1.000
_cell.length_b   1.000
_cell.length_c   1.000
_cell.angle_alpha   90.00
_cell.angle_beta   90.00
_cell.angle_gamma   90.00
#
_symmetry.space_group_name_H-M   'P 1'
#
loop_
_entity.id
_entity.type
_entity.pdbx_description
1 polymer ?
#
loop_
_entity_poly.entity_id
_entity_poly.type
_entity_poly.pdbx_seq_one_letter_code
_entity_poly.pdbx_strand_id
1 'polypeptide(L)'
;MKQVVQGVSGGSVRVIDVPPPSADANEVLVKTLFSAISPGTERAVTQLAQSSYLQKAKARPDLVKQVIAKAKSDGPMATLSTVKSRLASDLPLGYSACGIVQIVGETVSHIKPGDLVATGGAGAANHAEFQAVPGLLCVKVPEGVEPQEASLATIGAIAMHGFRLTEVGPGAVVVVIGLGLIGQLSAQIAIASGARVVGIDVDQKRVDLVSKWGALGLLESGKETTDAILSFSRGIGADAVMLTAGGKSNSTIRRTPELCRDRATVVVVGDVSLDGERTPFYMKELTMKVARSYGPGRYERSYEQWGVDYPPGYVRWSEGRNIEAVLDLQASKKIDLNGVITHNFDIASAPEAYALVDSPGSGENVMSITLSYGSGALEPNQEKHSPINLKTAQPRSGSAKKKLTVGLIGSGAYAVSTLVPKLKDAGFGEITAVTSSSLISANRLVERLGSGRVAKDANEIIHDEDIDVVIVATPHESHAALVIKALDAKKHIWCEKPLALNLVDFKAITDAGQKSPESLLWVGFNRRFSHPVQEMSDFFGTHGSQLVVTYRVSAGQIPSTHWYNDRTQGGRLIGEVCHFIDTSQAIVKSPIQNITASGSSSNERVLADNLGVVLTFEDGSVASITYATGGSPITPKERVEVLGRGKTGLIDDFRSIELNEKRKAFRPQDKGQDKALAAFANAIRSESETPKWVFESSIAAILGAESLLSGNSISLQEYLRFSK
;
A
#
# COMPACT_ATOMS: atom_id res chain seq x y z
N MET A 1 21.57 0.42 -2.86
CA MET A 1 21.26 -0.52 -1.78
C MET A 1 20.72 -1.79 -2.40
N LYS A 2 21.23 -2.93 -1.96
CA LYS A 2 20.73 -4.24 -2.36
C LYS A 2 19.39 -4.51 -1.69
N GLN A 3 18.43 -5.01 -2.46
CA GLN A 3 17.13 -5.46 -1.97
C GLN A 3 16.70 -6.76 -2.67
N VAL A 4 16.15 -7.69 -1.90
CA VAL A 4 15.67 -8.98 -2.40
C VAL A 4 14.21 -8.86 -2.86
N VAL A 5 13.94 -9.30 -4.08
CA VAL A 5 12.62 -9.22 -4.72
C VAL A 5 12.28 -10.48 -5.51
N GLN A 6 10.99 -10.68 -5.77
CA GLN A 6 10.51 -11.67 -6.73
C GLN A 6 9.39 -11.09 -7.61
N GLY A 7 9.36 -11.45 -8.89
CA GLY A 7 8.29 -11.02 -9.78
C GLY A 7 6.93 -11.62 -9.42
N VAL A 8 5.89 -10.79 -9.37
CA VAL A 8 4.50 -11.23 -9.13
C VAL A 8 3.98 -12.14 -10.24
N SER A 9 4.47 -11.98 -11.46
CA SER A 9 4.24 -12.88 -12.59
C SER A 9 4.84 -14.28 -12.39
N GLY A 10 5.76 -14.43 -11.43
CA GLY A 10 6.63 -15.60 -11.24
C GLY A 10 8.08 -15.28 -11.57
N GLY A 11 8.93 -16.29 -11.42
CA GLY A 11 10.38 -16.20 -11.62
C GLY A 11 11.18 -16.54 -10.37
N SER A 12 12.51 -16.59 -10.51
CA SER A 12 13.43 -16.76 -9.39
C SER A 12 13.51 -15.49 -8.54
N VAL A 13 13.92 -15.68 -7.29
CA VAL A 13 14.31 -14.59 -6.40
C VAL A 13 15.56 -13.90 -6.97
N ARG A 14 15.60 -12.57 -6.89
CA ARG A 14 16.68 -11.72 -7.42
C ARG A 14 17.08 -10.67 -6.38
N VAL A 15 18.33 -10.22 -6.47
CA VAL A 15 18.82 -9.04 -5.76
C VAL A 15 18.88 -7.91 -6.77
N ILE A 16 18.28 -6.76 -6.43
CA ILE A 16 18.32 -5.55 -7.25
C ILE A 16 19.00 -4.42 -6.49
N ASP A 17 19.57 -3.47 -7.23
CA ASP A 17 20.10 -2.22 -6.68
C ASP A 17 19.05 -1.11 -6.79
N VAL A 18 18.66 -0.55 -5.66
CA VAL A 18 17.76 0.61 -5.56
C VAL A 18 18.37 1.65 -4.62
N PRO A 19 18.02 2.95 -4.71
CA PRO A 19 18.43 3.92 -3.70
C PRO A 19 17.95 3.53 -2.29
N PRO A 20 18.66 3.90 -1.22
CA PRO A 20 18.11 3.80 0.13
C PRO A 20 16.79 4.58 0.26
N PRO A 21 15.78 4.06 0.97
CA PRO A 21 14.55 4.81 1.22
C PRO A 21 14.80 5.99 2.17
N SER A 22 13.90 6.94 2.15
CA SER A 22 13.79 7.97 3.19
C SER A 22 12.77 7.51 4.25
N ALA A 23 12.93 7.97 5.50
CA ALA A 23 11.95 7.72 6.55
C ALA A 23 10.95 8.89 6.64
N ASP A 24 9.67 8.57 6.68
CA ASP A 24 8.61 9.53 6.97
C ASP A 24 8.55 9.88 8.47
N ALA A 25 7.68 10.82 8.86
CA ALA A 25 7.60 11.35 10.21
C ALA A 25 7.35 10.29 11.29
N ASN A 26 6.67 9.19 10.97
CA ASN A 26 6.36 8.09 11.88
C ASN A 26 7.19 6.83 11.64
N GLU A 27 8.22 6.91 10.81
CA GLU A 27 9.09 5.81 10.44
C GLU A 27 10.51 6.00 10.99
N VAL A 28 11.29 4.93 10.92
CA VAL A 28 12.69 4.87 11.33
C VAL A 28 13.49 4.28 10.18
N LEU A 29 14.53 4.98 9.75
CA LEU A 29 15.48 4.45 8.79
C LEU A 29 16.50 3.60 9.54
N VAL A 30 16.53 2.31 9.24
CA VAL A 30 17.41 1.33 9.87
C VAL A 30 18.39 0.79 8.84
N LYS A 31 19.68 0.81 9.18
CA LYS A 31 20.72 0.08 8.43
C LYS A 31 20.74 -1.36 8.91
N THR A 32 20.36 -2.29 8.06
CA THR A 32 20.21 -3.70 8.40
C THR A 32 21.58 -4.33 8.65
N LEU A 33 21.69 -5.10 9.74
CA LEU A 33 22.85 -5.96 10.04
C LEU A 33 22.54 -7.41 9.70
N PHE A 34 21.34 -7.86 10.07
CA PHE A 34 20.82 -9.20 9.79
C PHE A 34 19.33 -9.17 9.48
N SER A 35 18.87 -10.05 8.61
CA SER A 35 17.45 -10.32 8.41
C SER A 35 17.18 -11.81 8.36
N ALA A 36 15.98 -12.23 8.74
CA ALA A 36 15.66 -13.65 8.94
C ALA A 36 14.63 -14.14 7.92
N ILE A 37 14.97 -15.23 7.22
CA ILE A 37 14.10 -15.98 6.32
C ILE A 37 13.42 -17.08 7.14
N SER A 38 12.09 -17.03 7.20
CA SER A 38 11.25 -18.12 7.72
C SER A 38 10.84 -19.03 6.57
N PRO A 39 11.34 -20.28 6.50
CA PRO A 39 11.08 -21.16 5.35
C PRO A 39 9.60 -21.41 5.09
N GLY A 40 8.76 -21.50 6.13
CA GLY A 40 7.34 -21.76 5.98
C GLY A 40 6.60 -20.60 5.28
N THR A 41 6.82 -19.38 5.76
CA THR A 41 6.15 -18.18 5.24
C THR A 41 6.70 -17.79 3.88
N GLU A 42 8.02 -17.74 3.74
CA GLU A 42 8.68 -17.30 2.51
C GLU A 42 8.41 -18.29 1.36
N ARG A 43 8.42 -19.61 1.62
CA ARG A 43 8.03 -20.61 0.61
C ARG A 43 6.59 -20.44 0.14
N ALA A 44 5.66 -20.13 1.04
CA ALA A 44 4.27 -19.90 0.64
C ALA A 44 4.13 -18.70 -0.30
N VAL A 45 4.90 -17.63 -0.03
CA VAL A 45 4.96 -16.44 -0.89
C VAL A 45 5.60 -16.79 -2.24
N THR A 46 6.76 -17.48 -2.26
CA THR A 46 7.48 -17.81 -3.49
C THR A 46 6.71 -18.80 -4.36
N GLN A 47 6.12 -19.84 -3.79
CA GLN A 47 5.31 -20.83 -4.52
C GLN A 47 4.06 -20.19 -5.11
N LEU A 48 3.38 -19.30 -4.37
CA LEU A 48 2.24 -18.58 -4.92
C LEU A 48 2.67 -17.71 -6.10
N ALA A 49 3.81 -17.02 -6.00
CA ALA A 49 4.38 -16.25 -7.10
C ALA A 49 4.75 -17.12 -8.31
N GLN A 50 5.30 -18.32 -8.12
CA GLN A 50 5.67 -19.25 -9.20
C GLN A 50 4.49 -20.03 -9.79
N SER A 51 3.34 -20.09 -9.12
CA SER A 51 2.18 -20.86 -9.56
C SER A 51 1.57 -20.34 -10.88
N SER A 52 0.89 -21.22 -11.62
CA SER A 52 0.23 -20.85 -12.87
C SER A 52 -0.88 -19.81 -12.64
N TYR A 53 -1.24 -19.03 -13.66
CA TYR A 53 -2.31 -18.03 -13.53
C TYR A 53 -3.65 -18.63 -13.07
N LEU A 54 -3.95 -19.88 -13.48
CA LEU A 54 -5.11 -20.64 -13.02
C LEU A 54 -5.05 -20.95 -11.52
N GLN A 55 -3.87 -21.33 -11.01
CA GLN A 55 -3.67 -21.59 -9.59
C GLN A 55 -3.76 -20.30 -8.77
N LYS A 56 -3.14 -19.21 -9.23
CA LYS A 56 -3.28 -17.87 -8.61
C LYS A 56 -4.73 -17.42 -8.56
N ALA A 57 -5.47 -17.60 -9.66
CA ALA A 57 -6.90 -17.30 -9.73
C ALA A 57 -7.73 -18.13 -8.75
N LYS A 58 -7.43 -19.43 -8.60
CA LYS A 58 -8.09 -20.32 -7.64
C LYS A 58 -7.76 -19.95 -6.19
N ALA A 59 -6.53 -19.53 -5.90
CA ALA A 59 -6.11 -19.10 -4.57
C ALA A 59 -6.69 -17.73 -4.16
N ARG A 60 -7.01 -16.88 -5.14
CA ARG A 60 -7.56 -15.53 -4.93
C ARG A 60 -8.85 -15.30 -5.72
N PRO A 61 -9.95 -16.01 -5.37
CA PRO A 61 -11.23 -15.88 -6.08
C PRO A 61 -11.82 -14.47 -5.95
N ASP A 62 -11.46 -13.73 -4.91
CA ASP A 62 -11.78 -12.31 -4.73
C ASP A 62 -11.20 -11.44 -5.85
N LEU A 63 -9.93 -11.63 -6.21
CA LEU A 63 -9.27 -10.89 -7.28
C LEU A 63 -9.86 -11.25 -8.65
N VAL A 64 -10.24 -12.51 -8.86
CA VAL A 64 -10.93 -12.93 -10.10
C VAL A 64 -12.27 -12.21 -10.25
N LYS A 65 -13.06 -12.14 -9.18
CA LYS A 65 -14.33 -11.38 -9.18
C LYS A 65 -14.08 -9.90 -9.52
N GLN A 66 -13.04 -9.29 -8.95
CA GLN A 66 -12.66 -7.91 -9.26
C GLN A 66 -12.27 -7.73 -10.74
N VAL A 67 -11.49 -8.66 -11.31
CA VAL A 67 -11.11 -8.64 -12.73
C VAL A 67 -12.33 -8.77 -13.63
N ILE A 68 -13.27 -9.67 -13.32
CA ILE A 68 -14.52 -9.82 -14.09
C ILE A 68 -15.37 -8.56 -14.01
N ALA A 69 -15.53 -7.99 -12.81
CA ALA A 69 -16.27 -6.73 -12.62
C ALA A 69 -15.63 -5.58 -13.41
N LYS A 70 -14.30 -5.48 -13.37
CA LYS A 70 -13.54 -4.48 -14.12
C LYS A 70 -13.64 -4.69 -15.64
N ALA A 71 -13.60 -5.93 -16.12
CA ALA A 71 -13.76 -6.25 -17.54
C ALA A 71 -15.14 -5.85 -18.07
N LYS A 72 -16.19 -6.02 -17.25
CA LYS A 72 -17.56 -5.60 -17.60
C LYS A 72 -17.70 -4.08 -17.62
N SER A 73 -17.08 -3.37 -16.68
CA SER A 73 -17.20 -1.90 -16.54
C SER A 73 -16.27 -1.14 -17.50
N ASP A 74 -14.97 -1.43 -17.46
CA ASP A 74 -13.93 -0.70 -18.20
C ASP A 74 -13.62 -1.32 -19.57
N GLY A 75 -14.15 -2.52 -19.83
CA GLY A 75 -13.89 -3.30 -21.04
C GLY A 75 -12.67 -4.24 -20.91
N PRO A 76 -12.54 -5.20 -21.84
CA PRO A 76 -11.54 -6.26 -21.76
C PRO A 76 -10.11 -5.76 -21.95
N MET A 77 -9.87 -4.80 -22.85
CA MET A 77 -8.52 -4.29 -23.14
C MET A 77 -7.93 -3.49 -21.97
N ALA A 78 -8.72 -2.59 -21.37
CA ALA A 78 -8.29 -1.80 -20.22
C ALA A 78 -8.03 -2.69 -18.99
N THR A 79 -8.86 -3.72 -18.82
CA THR A 79 -8.69 -4.71 -17.75
C THR A 79 -7.44 -5.56 -17.97
N LEU A 80 -7.20 -6.03 -19.20
CA LEU A 80 -6.01 -6.78 -19.54
C LEU A 80 -4.73 -5.96 -19.29
N SER A 81 -4.73 -4.68 -19.66
CA SER A 81 -3.61 -3.77 -19.38
C SER A 81 -3.35 -3.65 -17.87
N THR A 82 -4.40 -3.48 -17.06
CA THR A 82 -4.29 -3.41 -15.59
C THR A 82 -3.71 -4.69 -15.01
N VAL A 83 -4.21 -5.85 -15.45
CA VAL A 83 -3.73 -7.17 -14.98
C VAL A 83 -2.28 -7.37 -15.38
N LYS A 84 -1.91 -7.07 -16.64
CA LYS A 84 -0.52 -7.13 -17.11
C LYS A 84 0.40 -6.24 -16.28
N SER A 85 0.00 -5.00 -16.00
CA SER A 85 0.78 -4.07 -15.19
C SER A 85 0.99 -4.59 -13.76
N ARG A 86 -0.03 -5.20 -13.15
CA ARG A 86 0.07 -5.75 -11.80
C ARG A 86 0.95 -7.00 -11.75
N LEU A 87 0.82 -7.89 -12.74
CA LEU A 87 1.68 -9.07 -12.85
C LEU A 87 3.14 -8.68 -13.13
N ALA A 88 3.35 -7.59 -13.85
CA ALA A 88 4.65 -6.98 -14.07
C ALA A 88 5.12 -6.10 -12.90
N SER A 89 4.74 -6.38 -11.65
CA SER A 89 5.34 -5.76 -10.44
C SER A 89 6.24 -6.73 -9.66
N ASP A 90 7.19 -6.20 -8.87
CA ASP A 90 8.10 -6.96 -7.99
C ASP A 90 7.49 -6.94 -6.60
N LEU A 91 7.56 -8.08 -5.94
CA LEU A 91 7.23 -8.24 -4.54
C LEU A 91 8.53 -8.21 -3.73
N PRO A 92 8.77 -7.19 -2.89
CA PRO A 92 9.82 -7.28 -1.89
C PRO A 92 9.58 -8.46 -0.94
N LEU A 93 10.67 -9.15 -0.59
CA LEU A 93 10.63 -10.28 0.34
C LEU A 93 11.23 -9.90 1.71
N GLY A 94 10.91 -10.66 2.75
CA GLY A 94 11.34 -10.40 4.12
C GLY A 94 10.37 -9.56 4.94
N TYR A 95 10.40 -9.78 6.25
CA TYR A 95 9.51 -9.11 7.22
C TYR A 95 10.07 -9.05 8.65
N SER A 96 11.31 -9.50 8.88
CA SER A 96 11.95 -9.61 10.20
C SER A 96 13.45 -9.34 10.06
N ALA A 97 13.95 -8.34 10.77
CA ALA A 97 15.35 -7.97 10.71
C ALA A 97 15.85 -7.31 11.99
N CYS A 98 17.15 -7.02 12.03
CA CYS A 98 17.82 -6.28 13.08
C CYS A 98 18.87 -5.36 12.47
N GLY A 99 19.01 -4.15 13.01
CA GLY A 99 19.93 -3.16 12.47
C GLY A 99 20.15 -1.96 13.37
N ILE A 100 20.95 -1.01 12.88
CA ILE A 100 21.30 0.22 13.59
C ILE A 100 20.46 1.37 13.03
N VAL A 101 19.79 2.08 13.92
CA VAL A 101 18.99 3.26 13.58
C VAL A 101 19.88 4.36 13.00
N GLN A 102 19.53 4.86 11.82
CA GLN A 102 20.21 5.97 11.14
C GLN A 102 19.44 7.28 11.30
N ILE A 103 18.13 7.25 11.05
CA ILE A 103 17.23 8.43 11.10
C ILE A 103 15.96 8.02 11.84
N VAL A 104 15.45 8.91 12.67
CA VAL A 104 14.19 8.76 13.39
C VAL A 104 13.23 9.85 12.93
N GLY A 105 12.03 9.47 12.51
CA GLY A 105 10.98 10.41 12.15
C GLY A 105 10.48 11.23 13.34
N GLU A 106 9.98 12.43 13.07
CA GLU A 106 9.61 13.45 14.06
C GLU A 106 8.60 12.99 15.12
N THR A 107 7.72 12.03 14.80
CA THR A 107 6.69 11.54 15.74
C THR A 107 7.12 10.31 16.53
N VAL A 108 8.28 9.72 16.21
CA VAL A 108 8.83 8.57 16.92
C VAL A 108 9.67 9.06 18.10
N SER A 109 9.30 8.65 19.31
CA SER A 109 9.91 9.18 20.55
C SER A 109 10.67 8.15 21.40
N HIS A 110 10.43 6.85 21.19
CA HIS A 110 11.01 5.76 22.01
C HIS A 110 12.34 5.22 21.47
N ILE A 111 12.85 5.73 20.36
CA ILE A 111 14.06 5.28 19.66
C ILE A 111 14.92 6.48 19.30
N LYS A 112 16.25 6.31 19.26
CA LYS A 112 17.20 7.33 18.79
C LYS A 112 18.20 6.79 17.77
N PRO A 113 18.80 7.65 16.92
CA PRO A 113 19.93 7.26 16.08
C PRO A 113 21.04 6.56 16.87
N GLY A 114 21.60 5.49 16.28
CA GLY A 114 22.61 4.64 16.89
C GLY A 114 22.07 3.49 17.76
N ASP A 115 20.78 3.46 18.10
CA ASP A 115 20.20 2.31 18.80
C ASP A 115 20.23 1.06 17.90
N LEU A 116 20.52 -0.10 18.51
CA LEU A 116 20.31 -1.41 17.90
C LEU A 116 18.83 -1.77 18.06
N VAL A 117 18.14 -2.08 16.95
CA VAL A 117 16.71 -2.36 16.95
C VAL A 117 16.39 -3.63 16.16
N ALA A 118 15.44 -4.42 16.65
CA ALA A 118 14.75 -5.41 15.87
C ALA A 118 13.60 -4.73 15.11
N THR A 119 13.41 -5.10 13.85
CA THR A 119 12.40 -4.53 12.96
C THR A 119 11.42 -5.60 12.48
N GLY A 120 10.17 -5.21 12.34
CA GLY A 120 9.09 -6.06 11.84
C GLY A 120 8.22 -5.39 10.80
N GLY A 121 7.40 -6.19 10.12
CA GLY A 121 6.37 -5.70 9.20
C GLY A 121 6.60 -6.15 7.77
N ALA A 122 5.64 -6.91 7.23
CA ALA A 122 5.66 -7.31 5.82
C ALA A 122 5.48 -6.08 4.92
N GLY A 123 6.42 -5.86 4.01
CA GLY A 123 6.47 -4.68 3.15
C GLY A 123 7.28 -3.51 3.72
N ALA A 124 7.70 -3.57 4.99
CA ALA A 124 8.56 -2.56 5.64
C ALA A 124 9.94 -3.15 5.98
N ALA A 125 9.99 -4.16 6.86
CA ALA A 125 11.22 -4.86 7.28
C ALA A 125 11.71 -5.90 6.26
N ASN A 126 11.78 -5.50 4.99
CA ASN A 126 12.17 -6.34 3.86
C ASN A 126 13.66 -6.69 3.91
N HIS A 127 14.06 -7.76 3.23
CA HIS A 127 15.47 -8.12 3.04
C HIS A 127 16.17 -7.05 2.17
N ALA A 128 16.73 -6.03 2.81
CA ALA A 128 17.38 -4.88 2.18
C ALA A 128 18.45 -4.28 3.09
N GLU A 129 19.50 -3.66 2.53
CA GLU A 129 20.57 -3.02 3.31
C GLU A 129 20.07 -1.85 4.16
N PHE A 130 19.01 -1.16 3.73
CA PHE A 130 18.32 -0.14 4.50
C PHE A 130 16.80 -0.39 4.46
N GLN A 131 16.13 -0.10 5.57
CA GLN A 131 14.69 -0.26 5.74
C GLN A 131 14.11 1.03 6.33
N ALA A 132 13.04 1.55 5.73
CA ALA A 132 12.17 2.51 6.40
C ALA A 132 11.03 1.71 7.05
N VAL A 133 10.98 1.73 8.37
CA VAL A 133 10.08 0.87 9.16
C VAL A 133 9.23 1.72 10.09
N PRO A 134 7.93 1.46 10.21
CA PRO A 134 7.08 2.14 11.19
C PRO A 134 7.66 2.07 12.61
N GLY A 135 7.65 3.19 13.32
CA GLY A 135 8.31 3.30 14.63
C GLY A 135 7.81 2.28 15.66
N LEU A 136 6.52 1.92 15.65
CA LEU A 136 5.95 0.92 16.56
C LEU A 136 6.34 -0.54 16.23
N LEU A 137 6.90 -0.77 15.04
CA LEU A 137 7.47 -2.06 14.64
C LEU A 137 9.00 -2.07 14.71
N CYS A 138 9.59 -1.01 15.26
CA CYS A 138 10.99 -0.96 15.66
C CYS A 138 11.06 -1.09 17.19
N VAL A 139 11.82 -2.07 17.68
CA VAL A 139 11.96 -2.34 19.12
C VAL A 139 13.42 -2.41 19.47
N LYS A 140 13.82 -1.66 20.51
CA LYS A 140 15.20 -1.63 20.97
C LYS A 140 15.65 -3.00 21.45
N VAL A 141 16.81 -3.43 20.95
CA VAL A 141 17.44 -4.69 21.35
C VAL A 141 18.11 -4.47 22.72
N PRO A 142 17.79 -5.28 23.73
CA PRO A 142 18.45 -5.24 25.03
C PRO A 142 19.94 -5.55 24.93
N GLU A 143 20.71 -5.05 25.90
CA GLU A 143 22.14 -5.36 26.00
C GLU A 143 22.36 -6.88 26.16
N GLY A 144 23.36 -7.42 25.46
CA GLY A 144 23.72 -8.84 25.52
C GLY A 144 22.94 -9.75 24.57
N VAL A 145 22.01 -9.23 23.77
CA VAL A 145 21.37 -9.97 22.67
C VAL A 145 22.17 -9.73 21.38
N GLU A 146 22.57 -10.83 20.72
CA GLU A 146 23.32 -10.75 19.47
C GLU A 146 22.43 -10.24 18.32
N PRO A 147 22.93 -9.37 17.42
CA PRO A 147 22.12 -8.82 16.32
C PRO A 147 21.49 -9.90 15.42
N GLN A 148 22.21 -11.00 15.19
CA GLN A 148 21.73 -12.13 14.39
C GLN A 148 20.51 -12.79 15.05
N GLU A 149 20.53 -12.96 16.37
CA GLU A 149 19.43 -13.53 17.16
C GLU A 149 18.22 -12.57 17.22
N ALA A 150 18.48 -11.28 17.44
CA ALA A 150 17.46 -10.24 17.44
C ALA A 150 16.72 -10.15 16.10
N SER A 151 17.35 -10.53 14.98
CA SER A 151 16.70 -10.54 13.65
C SER A 151 15.53 -11.51 13.55
N LEU A 152 15.41 -12.48 14.46
CA LEU A 152 14.28 -13.41 14.56
C LEU A 152 13.16 -12.92 15.50
N ALA A 153 13.30 -11.76 16.18
CA ALA A 153 12.36 -11.34 17.21
C ALA A 153 10.92 -11.19 16.69
N THR A 154 10.72 -10.66 15.47
CA THR A 154 9.40 -10.56 14.83
C THR A 154 8.80 -11.93 14.50
N ILE A 155 9.63 -12.91 14.12
CA ILE A 155 9.18 -14.30 13.92
C ILE A 155 8.80 -14.91 15.28
N GLY A 156 9.60 -14.68 16.32
CA GLY A 156 9.27 -15.10 17.68
C GLY A 156 7.99 -14.47 18.20
N ALA A 157 7.66 -13.24 17.78
CA ALA A 157 6.43 -12.55 18.17
C ALA A 157 5.17 -13.29 17.64
N ILE A 158 5.28 -13.99 16.51
CA ILE A 158 4.21 -14.88 16.01
C ILE A 158 3.99 -16.06 16.98
N ALA A 159 5.08 -16.71 17.40
CA ALA A 159 5.03 -17.80 18.37
C ALA A 159 4.52 -17.31 19.74
N MET A 160 4.99 -16.15 20.20
CA MET A 160 4.56 -15.51 21.45
C MET A 160 3.06 -15.19 21.44
N HIS A 161 2.55 -14.59 20.36
CA HIS A 161 1.13 -14.30 20.24
C HIS A 161 0.29 -15.58 20.22
N GLY A 162 0.74 -16.61 19.47
CA GLY A 162 0.12 -17.93 19.47
C GLY A 162 0.04 -18.53 20.88
N PHE A 163 1.14 -18.49 21.65
CA PHE A 163 1.15 -18.99 23.02
C PHE A 163 0.20 -18.19 23.93
N ARG A 164 0.17 -16.85 23.83
CA ARG A 164 -0.73 -16.01 24.64
C ARG A 164 -2.20 -16.35 24.46
N LEU A 165 -2.61 -16.76 23.26
CA LEU A 165 -4.00 -17.16 22.98
C LEU A 165 -4.40 -18.49 23.65
N THR A 166 -3.43 -19.29 24.10
CA THR A 166 -3.72 -20.51 24.87
C THR A 166 -4.36 -20.18 26.22
N GLU A 167 -4.04 -19.01 26.78
CA GLU A 167 -4.50 -18.52 28.10
C GLU A 167 -4.18 -19.49 29.25
N VAL A 168 -3.16 -20.33 29.08
CA VAL A 168 -2.71 -21.25 30.13
C VAL A 168 -1.62 -20.63 31.00
N GLY A 169 -1.53 -21.09 32.24
CA GLY A 169 -0.52 -20.66 33.21
C GLY A 169 0.56 -21.72 33.49
N PRO A 170 1.48 -21.42 34.43
CA PRO A 170 2.51 -22.37 34.85
C PRO A 170 1.94 -23.72 35.27
N GLY A 171 2.62 -24.80 34.88
CA GLY A 171 2.21 -26.19 35.15
C GLY A 171 1.26 -26.80 34.12
N ALA A 172 0.65 -26.00 33.25
CA ALA A 172 -0.23 -26.49 32.19
C ALA A 172 0.51 -27.37 31.17
N VAL A 173 -0.17 -28.38 30.63
CA VAL A 173 0.36 -29.24 29.56
C VAL A 173 0.03 -28.63 28.22
N VAL A 174 1.06 -28.26 27.45
CA VAL A 174 0.92 -27.67 26.11
C VAL A 174 1.50 -28.61 25.09
N VAL A 175 0.70 -28.99 24.10
CA VAL A 175 1.15 -29.78 22.94
C VAL A 175 1.40 -28.84 21.77
N VAL A 176 2.57 -28.92 21.14
CA VAL A 176 2.90 -28.19 19.91
C VAL A 176 3.01 -29.16 18.75
N ILE A 177 2.13 -29.05 17.76
CA ILE A 177 2.12 -29.89 16.57
C ILE A 177 2.76 -29.16 15.39
N GLY A 178 3.76 -29.78 14.80
CA GLY A 178 4.71 -29.17 13.87
C GLY A 178 5.83 -28.50 14.65
N LEU A 179 7.07 -28.94 14.41
CA LEU A 179 8.28 -28.47 15.06
C LEU A 179 9.24 -27.82 14.04
N GLY A 180 8.67 -27.13 13.04
CA GLY A 180 9.40 -26.13 12.25
C GLY A 180 9.72 -24.89 13.09
N LEU A 181 10.18 -23.81 12.47
CA LEU A 181 10.69 -22.62 13.19
C LEU A 181 9.73 -22.08 14.24
N ILE A 182 8.48 -21.80 13.85
CA ILE A 182 7.45 -21.28 14.75
C ILE A 182 7.13 -22.30 15.86
N GLY A 183 7.11 -23.59 15.54
CA GLY A 183 6.88 -24.67 16.50
C GLY A 183 7.97 -24.76 17.56
N GLN A 184 9.25 -24.71 17.15
CA GLN A 184 10.39 -24.68 18.07
C GLN A 184 10.33 -23.46 18.99
N LEU A 185 10.08 -22.27 18.44
CA LEU A 185 9.95 -21.04 19.23
C LEU A 185 8.75 -21.10 20.17
N SER A 186 7.60 -21.65 19.73
CA SER A 186 6.40 -21.81 20.55
C SER A 186 6.66 -22.74 21.73
N ALA A 187 7.37 -23.85 21.50
CA ALA A 187 7.75 -24.79 22.56
C ALA A 187 8.67 -24.13 23.59
N GLN A 188 9.72 -23.43 23.14
CA GLN A 188 10.63 -22.72 24.04
C GLN A 188 9.92 -21.63 24.86
N ILE A 189 9.05 -20.83 24.23
CA ILE A 189 8.25 -19.79 24.92
C ILE A 189 7.31 -20.41 25.95
N ALA A 190 6.66 -21.53 25.62
CA ALA A 190 5.79 -22.24 26.56
C ALA A 190 6.59 -22.78 27.77
N ILE A 191 7.78 -23.37 27.54
CA ILE A 191 8.69 -23.80 28.62
C ILE A 191 9.11 -22.62 29.49
N ALA A 192 9.53 -21.51 28.87
CA ALA A 192 9.93 -20.29 29.58
C ALA A 192 8.79 -19.70 30.42
N SER A 193 7.54 -19.92 30.01
CA SER A 193 6.33 -19.51 30.73
C SER A 193 5.91 -20.49 31.84
N GLY A 194 6.69 -21.56 32.06
CA GLY A 194 6.45 -22.57 33.10
C GLY A 194 5.50 -23.68 32.68
N ALA A 195 5.15 -23.80 31.40
CA ALA A 195 4.34 -24.92 30.90
C ALA A 195 5.15 -26.21 30.76
N ARG A 196 4.46 -27.34 30.82
CA ARG A 196 5.00 -28.68 30.54
C ARG A 196 4.71 -29.00 29.09
N VAL A 197 5.75 -29.03 28.26
CA VAL A 197 5.58 -29.05 26.80
C VAL A 197 5.78 -30.44 26.21
N VAL A 198 4.90 -30.83 25.30
CA VAL A 198 5.09 -31.97 24.39
C VAL A 198 5.19 -31.43 22.96
N GLY A 199 6.25 -31.77 22.24
CA GLY A 199 6.43 -31.40 20.84
C GLY A 199 6.22 -32.60 19.92
N ILE A 200 5.47 -32.42 18.84
CA ILE A 200 5.15 -33.48 17.88
C ILE A 200 5.54 -33.06 16.46
N ASP A 201 6.33 -33.87 15.77
CA ASP A 201 6.62 -33.72 14.34
C ASP A 201 6.80 -35.11 13.69
N VAL A 202 6.83 -35.13 12.36
CA VAL A 202 7.14 -36.34 11.58
C VAL A 202 8.65 -36.48 11.32
N ASP A 203 9.43 -35.42 11.53
CA ASP A 203 10.89 -35.40 11.37
C ASP A 203 11.61 -35.57 12.71
N GLN A 204 12.37 -36.67 12.85
CA GLN A 204 13.14 -37.00 14.05
C GLN A 204 14.12 -35.89 14.44
N LYS A 205 14.76 -35.21 13.48
CA LYS A 205 15.74 -34.14 13.80
C LYS A 205 15.08 -32.97 14.52
N ARG A 206 13.82 -32.68 14.21
CA ARG A 206 13.04 -31.61 14.85
C ARG A 206 12.55 -32.02 16.24
N VAL A 207 12.17 -33.29 16.39
CA VAL A 207 11.82 -33.91 17.68
C VAL A 207 13.02 -33.92 18.63
N ASP A 208 14.21 -34.25 18.14
CA ASP A 208 15.44 -34.23 18.92
C ASP A 208 15.77 -32.81 19.38
N LEU A 209 15.59 -31.83 18.49
CA LEU A 209 15.85 -30.43 18.81
C LEU A 209 14.93 -29.91 19.93
N VAL A 210 13.62 -30.19 19.86
CA VAL A 210 12.70 -29.72 20.92
C VAL A 210 12.97 -30.38 22.27
N SER A 211 13.43 -31.63 22.24
CA SER A 211 13.81 -32.38 23.44
C SER A 211 15.01 -31.75 24.15
N LYS A 212 15.97 -31.18 23.39
CA LYS A 212 17.11 -30.44 23.97
C LYS A 212 16.66 -29.23 24.79
N TRP A 213 15.51 -28.64 24.47
CA TRP A 213 14.96 -27.49 25.22
C TRP A 213 14.21 -27.89 26.49
N GLY A 214 14.02 -29.20 26.74
CA GLY A 214 13.32 -29.72 27.92
C GLY A 214 11.84 -30.08 27.68
N ALA A 215 11.39 -30.11 26.42
CA ALA A 215 10.09 -30.69 26.07
C ALA A 215 10.16 -32.22 25.98
N LEU A 216 9.01 -32.89 26.09
CA LEU A 216 8.86 -34.27 25.62
C LEU A 216 8.69 -34.24 24.09
N GLY A 217 9.74 -34.57 23.33
CA GLY A 217 9.64 -34.73 21.88
C GLY A 217 9.08 -36.10 21.50
N LEU A 218 8.10 -36.14 20.59
CA LEU A 218 7.49 -37.35 20.07
C LEU A 218 7.44 -37.33 18.53
N LEU A 219 7.80 -38.46 17.91
CA LEU A 219 7.41 -38.72 16.53
C LEU A 219 5.89 -38.97 16.46
N GLU A 220 5.21 -38.35 15.51
CA GLU A 220 3.79 -38.63 15.27
C GLU A 220 3.62 -40.06 14.73
N SER A 221 2.87 -40.88 15.47
CA SER A 221 2.62 -42.27 15.14
C SER A 221 1.18 -42.71 15.45
N GLY A 222 0.23 -41.79 15.63
CA GLY A 222 -1.15 -42.18 15.90
C GLY A 222 -1.38 -42.45 17.40
N LYS A 223 -1.98 -43.60 17.72
CA LYS A 223 -2.45 -43.91 19.08
C LYS A 223 -1.30 -43.86 20.11
N GLU A 224 -0.11 -44.30 19.74
CA GLU A 224 1.06 -44.32 20.64
C GLU A 224 1.47 -42.90 21.06
N THR A 225 1.40 -41.92 20.15
CA THR A 225 1.61 -40.50 20.47
C THR A 225 0.54 -40.01 21.45
N THR A 226 -0.73 -40.37 21.23
CA THR A 226 -1.85 -40.03 22.12
C THR A 226 -1.65 -40.61 23.52
N ASP A 227 -1.29 -41.90 23.61
CA ASP A 227 -1.07 -42.60 24.88
C ASP A 227 0.12 -41.99 25.66
N ALA A 228 1.20 -41.60 24.96
CA ALA A 228 2.34 -40.93 25.57
C ALA A 228 1.95 -39.55 26.15
N ILE A 229 1.11 -38.79 25.45
CA ILE A 229 0.59 -37.50 25.93
C ILE A 229 -0.33 -37.70 27.12
N LEU A 230 -1.21 -38.71 27.10
CA LEU A 230 -2.05 -39.06 28.24
C LEU A 230 -1.19 -39.44 29.45
N SER A 231 -0.17 -40.27 29.28
CA SER A 231 0.77 -40.61 30.35
C SER A 231 1.46 -39.36 30.92
N PHE A 232 2.01 -38.49 30.05
CA PHE A 232 2.66 -37.24 30.46
C PHE A 232 1.70 -36.28 31.18
N SER A 233 0.43 -36.23 30.77
CA SER A 233 -0.62 -35.41 31.36
C SER A 233 -1.38 -36.09 32.49
N ARG A 234 -0.89 -37.21 33.03
CA ARG A 234 -1.51 -37.95 34.15
C ARG A 234 -2.94 -38.44 33.84
N GLY A 235 -3.16 -38.83 32.59
CA GLY A 235 -4.42 -39.36 32.08
C GLY A 235 -5.45 -38.30 31.66
N ILE A 236 -5.10 -37.01 31.69
CA ILE A 236 -6.07 -35.91 31.52
C ILE A 236 -6.14 -35.44 30.05
N GLY A 237 -5.00 -35.37 29.36
CA GLY A 237 -4.84 -34.71 28.07
C GLY A 237 -4.25 -33.31 28.21
N ALA A 238 -3.97 -32.66 27.07
CA ALA A 238 -3.36 -31.34 27.01
C ALA A 238 -4.34 -30.22 27.36
N ASP A 239 -3.89 -29.25 28.16
CA ASP A 239 -4.62 -28.01 28.46
C ASP A 239 -4.77 -27.11 27.23
N ALA A 240 -3.74 -27.10 26.39
CA ALA A 240 -3.77 -26.42 25.11
C ALA A 240 -2.98 -27.18 24.03
N VAL A 241 -3.42 -27.02 22.79
CA VAL A 241 -2.74 -27.56 21.60
C VAL A 241 -2.47 -26.42 20.62
N MET A 242 -1.22 -26.24 20.23
CA MET A 242 -0.78 -25.24 19.24
C MET A 242 -0.49 -25.93 17.90
N LEU A 243 -1.18 -25.50 16.85
CA LEU A 243 -1.00 -26.01 15.49
C LEU A 243 -0.09 -25.08 14.70
N THR A 244 1.15 -25.49 14.47
CA THR A 244 2.15 -24.69 13.75
C THR A 244 2.60 -25.32 12.43
N ALA A 245 2.25 -26.59 12.20
CA ALA A 245 2.48 -27.29 10.93
C ALA A 245 1.65 -26.66 9.79
N GLY A 246 2.31 -26.06 8.80
CA GLY A 246 1.64 -25.62 7.58
C GLY A 246 1.35 -26.79 6.64
N GLY A 247 0.26 -26.73 5.87
CA GLY A 247 -0.01 -27.70 4.82
C GLY A 247 -1.50 -27.96 4.57
N LYS A 248 -1.78 -28.65 3.45
CA LYS A 248 -3.15 -28.95 2.99
C LYS A 248 -3.75 -30.22 3.60
N SER A 249 -3.00 -30.94 4.44
CA SER A 249 -3.50 -32.15 5.09
C SER A 249 -4.41 -31.79 6.27
N ASN A 250 -5.57 -32.44 6.35
CA ASN A 250 -6.48 -32.31 7.49
C ASN A 250 -6.06 -33.20 8.68
N SER A 251 -4.97 -33.97 8.56
CA SER A 251 -4.54 -34.93 9.59
C SER A 251 -4.30 -34.24 10.95
N THR A 252 -3.66 -33.07 10.94
CA THR A 252 -3.33 -32.30 12.14
C THR A 252 -4.58 -31.88 12.93
N ILE A 253 -5.57 -31.28 12.25
CA ILE A 253 -6.80 -30.82 12.93
C ILE A 253 -7.67 -32.00 13.39
N ARG A 254 -7.71 -33.10 12.63
CA ARG A 254 -8.48 -34.31 12.98
C ARG A 254 -7.95 -35.02 14.22
N ARG A 255 -6.63 -35.03 14.40
CA ARG A 255 -5.95 -35.65 15.55
C ARG A 255 -6.07 -34.82 16.83
N THR A 256 -6.21 -33.50 16.70
CA THR A 256 -6.18 -32.55 17.81
C THR A 256 -7.12 -32.92 18.97
N PRO A 257 -8.39 -33.30 18.75
CA PRO A 257 -9.30 -33.65 19.85
C PRO A 257 -8.83 -34.83 20.68
N GLU A 258 -8.13 -35.80 20.11
CA GLU A 258 -7.61 -36.96 20.86
C GLU A 258 -6.56 -36.56 21.90
N LEU A 259 -5.80 -35.50 21.60
CA LEU A 259 -4.71 -35.01 22.46
C LEU A 259 -5.20 -34.08 23.58
N CYS A 260 -6.37 -33.46 23.37
CA CYS A 260 -6.94 -32.46 24.28
C CYS A 260 -7.59 -33.10 25.52
N ARG A 261 -7.50 -32.42 26.66
CA ARG A 261 -8.48 -32.64 27.74
C ARG A 261 -9.84 -32.06 27.38
N ASP A 262 -10.84 -32.34 28.21
CA ASP A 262 -12.12 -31.63 28.17
C ASP A 262 -11.91 -30.12 28.38
N ARG A 263 -12.56 -29.28 27.56
CA ARG A 263 -12.45 -27.81 27.53
C ARG A 263 -11.05 -27.26 27.29
N ALA A 264 -10.22 -27.96 26.52
CA ALA A 264 -8.91 -27.45 26.13
C ALA A 264 -9.00 -26.34 25.07
N THR A 265 -7.96 -25.52 24.99
CA THR A 265 -7.81 -24.49 23.96
C THR A 265 -6.95 -24.98 22.80
N VAL A 266 -7.45 -24.86 21.57
CA VAL A 266 -6.70 -25.14 20.34
C VAL A 266 -6.34 -23.81 19.68
N VAL A 267 -5.05 -23.55 19.48
CA VAL A 267 -4.57 -22.33 18.81
C VAL A 267 -3.96 -22.67 17.46
N VAL A 268 -4.55 -22.13 16.40
CA VAL A 268 -4.05 -22.26 15.03
C VAL A 268 -3.09 -21.11 14.75
N VAL A 269 -1.81 -21.43 14.52
CA VAL A 269 -0.76 -20.43 14.22
C VAL A 269 -0.26 -20.57 12.78
N GLY A 270 -0.09 -21.79 12.29
CA GLY A 270 0.33 -22.06 10.91
C GLY A 270 -0.81 -21.95 9.89
N ASP A 271 -0.47 -22.00 8.60
CA ASP A 271 -1.43 -22.13 7.50
C ASP A 271 -1.97 -23.57 7.43
N VAL A 272 -2.87 -23.89 8.36
CA VAL A 272 -3.46 -25.22 8.57
C VAL A 272 -4.84 -25.30 7.91
N SER A 273 -5.12 -26.40 7.22
CA SER A 273 -6.48 -26.68 6.76
C SER A 273 -7.43 -26.96 7.94
N LEU A 274 -8.54 -26.23 8.01
CA LEU A 274 -9.52 -26.30 9.10
C LEU A 274 -10.71 -27.24 8.81
N ASP A 275 -10.57 -28.13 7.83
CA ASP A 275 -11.59 -29.11 7.47
C ASP A 275 -11.53 -30.33 8.42
N GLY A 276 -12.17 -30.18 9.58
CA GLY A 276 -12.27 -31.17 10.65
C GLY A 276 -13.70 -31.59 10.97
N GLU A 277 -13.85 -32.69 11.70
CA GLU A 277 -15.16 -33.16 12.16
C GLU A 277 -15.62 -32.39 13.39
N ARG A 278 -16.85 -31.88 13.37
CA ARG A 278 -17.41 -31.12 14.50
C ARG A 278 -17.59 -31.97 15.76
N THR A 279 -17.99 -33.22 15.63
CA THR A 279 -18.43 -34.06 16.76
C THR A 279 -17.34 -34.23 17.83
N PRO A 280 -16.08 -34.58 17.51
CA PRO A 280 -15.03 -34.69 18.52
C PRO A 280 -14.73 -33.38 19.27
N PHE A 281 -14.78 -32.24 18.58
CA PHE A 281 -14.61 -30.92 19.21
C PHE A 281 -15.79 -30.58 20.13
N TYR A 282 -17.02 -30.87 19.68
CA TYR A 282 -18.24 -30.66 20.45
C TYR A 282 -18.29 -31.51 21.72
N MET A 283 -17.92 -32.79 21.63
CA MET A 283 -17.96 -33.72 22.77
C MET A 283 -16.99 -33.33 23.91
N LYS A 284 -15.90 -32.64 23.59
CA LYS A 284 -14.91 -32.14 24.56
C LYS A 284 -15.05 -30.63 24.83
N GLU A 285 -16.06 -29.96 24.28
CA GLU A 285 -16.26 -28.50 24.41
C GLU A 285 -14.98 -27.68 24.12
N LEU A 286 -14.26 -28.04 23.05
CA LEU A 286 -12.98 -27.40 22.72
C LEU A 286 -13.16 -25.98 22.19
N THR A 287 -12.30 -25.06 22.63
CA THR A 287 -12.26 -23.69 22.11
C THR A 287 -11.17 -23.57 21.06
N MET A 288 -11.50 -23.14 19.84
CA MET A 288 -10.52 -22.92 18.78
C MET A 288 -10.30 -21.43 18.54
N LYS A 289 -9.04 -21.00 18.55
CA LYS A 289 -8.61 -19.62 18.26
C LYS A 289 -7.63 -19.62 17.08
N VAL A 290 -7.74 -18.63 16.19
CA VAL A 290 -6.81 -18.45 15.07
C VAL A 290 -5.94 -17.25 15.38
N ALA A 291 -4.62 -17.45 15.42
CA ALA A 291 -3.66 -16.41 15.75
C ALA A 291 -3.51 -15.40 14.60
N ARG A 292 -3.55 -14.10 14.93
CA ARG A 292 -3.34 -13.02 13.96
C ARG A 292 -1.86 -12.67 13.91
N SER A 293 -1.06 -13.44 13.17
CA SER A 293 0.38 -13.18 12.98
C SER A 293 1.08 -12.86 14.31
N TYR A 294 1.81 -11.74 14.44
CA TYR A 294 2.48 -11.30 15.66
C TYR A 294 1.62 -10.38 16.57
N GLY A 295 0.31 -10.27 16.35
CA GLY A 295 -0.66 -9.79 17.35
C GLY A 295 -1.56 -8.60 16.96
N PRO A 296 -2.27 -8.02 17.95
CA PRO A 296 -3.03 -6.78 17.82
C PRO A 296 -2.19 -5.62 17.26
N GLY A 297 -2.75 -4.85 16.31
CA GLY A 297 -2.03 -3.90 15.47
C GLY A 297 -1.99 -4.34 14.00
N ARG A 298 -1.90 -5.66 13.78
CA ARG A 298 -1.75 -6.21 12.43
C ARG A 298 -2.98 -5.92 11.58
N TYR A 299 -2.74 -5.40 10.37
CA TYR A 299 -3.74 -4.95 9.39
C TYR A 299 -4.47 -3.66 9.76
N GLU A 300 -4.01 -2.94 10.78
CA GLU A 300 -4.61 -1.69 11.23
C GLU A 300 -3.67 -0.54 10.90
N ARG A 301 -4.07 0.31 9.94
CA ARG A 301 -3.25 1.45 9.48
C ARG A 301 -2.90 2.42 10.60
N SER A 302 -3.81 2.64 11.55
CA SER A 302 -3.54 3.52 12.69
C SER A 302 -2.32 3.07 13.48
N TYR A 303 -2.13 1.75 13.62
CA TYR A 303 -0.99 1.19 14.31
C TYR A 303 0.24 1.10 13.38
N GLU A 304 0.13 0.37 12.26
CA GLU A 304 1.26 0.06 11.39
C GLU A 304 1.71 1.25 10.51
N GLN A 305 0.87 2.24 10.22
CA GLN A 305 1.20 3.34 9.30
C GLN A 305 1.13 4.73 9.93
N TRP A 306 0.31 4.95 10.96
CA TRP A 306 0.22 6.27 11.60
C TRP A 306 1.01 6.35 12.90
N GLY A 307 1.48 5.21 13.43
CA GLY A 307 2.26 5.15 14.66
C GLY A 307 1.43 5.41 15.93
N VAL A 308 0.13 5.10 15.91
CA VAL A 308 -0.76 5.23 17.07
C VAL A 308 -0.88 3.90 17.81
N ASP A 309 -0.21 3.78 18.96
CA ASP A 309 -0.28 2.57 19.80
C ASP A 309 -1.60 2.51 20.58
N TYR A 310 -1.99 1.31 20.98
CA TYR A 310 -3.11 1.08 21.88
C TYR A 310 -2.74 1.47 23.31
N PRO A 311 -3.69 2.04 24.07
CA PRO A 311 -3.47 2.24 25.49
C PRO A 311 -3.17 0.88 26.17
N PRO A 312 -2.06 0.77 26.92
CA PRO A 312 -1.55 -0.52 27.39
C PRO A 312 -2.47 -1.24 28.38
N GLY A 313 -3.38 -0.51 29.04
CA GLY A 313 -4.39 -1.07 29.93
C GLY A 313 -5.51 -1.83 29.21
N TYR A 314 -5.75 -1.57 27.91
CA TYR A 314 -6.78 -2.25 27.12
C TYR A 314 -6.21 -3.35 26.25
N VAL A 315 -5.12 -3.05 25.55
CA VAL A 315 -4.38 -4.05 24.76
C VAL A 315 -2.99 -4.09 25.35
N ARG A 316 -2.69 -5.09 26.19
CA ARG A 316 -1.37 -5.20 26.85
C ARG A 316 -0.26 -5.64 25.89
N TRP A 317 -0.63 -6.38 24.85
CA TRP A 317 0.30 -7.06 23.96
C TRP A 317 0.00 -6.73 22.50
N SER A 318 0.51 -5.59 22.02
CA SER A 318 0.51 -5.25 20.59
C SER A 318 1.65 -5.95 19.85
N GLU A 319 1.71 -5.81 18.52
CA GLU A 319 2.81 -6.30 17.67
C GLU A 319 4.19 -5.94 18.24
N GLY A 320 4.46 -4.65 18.49
CA GLY A 320 5.73 -4.20 19.06
C GLY A 320 6.01 -4.78 20.45
N ARG A 321 5.00 -4.89 21.31
CA ARG A 321 5.16 -5.47 22.67
C ARG A 321 5.28 -6.99 22.69
N ASN A 322 4.87 -7.69 21.62
CA ASN A 322 5.22 -9.11 21.43
C ASN A 322 6.69 -9.23 21.01
N ILE A 323 7.19 -8.35 20.14
CA ILE A 323 8.62 -8.31 19.73
C ILE A 323 9.50 -8.01 20.96
N GLU A 324 9.15 -7.00 21.74
CA GLU A 324 9.82 -6.64 23.00
C GLU A 324 9.91 -7.85 23.96
N ALA A 325 8.79 -8.52 24.20
CA ALA A 325 8.77 -9.68 25.10
C ALA A 325 9.64 -10.85 24.60
N VAL A 326 9.81 -11.00 23.28
CA VAL A 326 10.72 -12.01 22.72
C VAL A 326 12.17 -11.61 22.93
N LEU A 327 12.51 -10.34 22.71
CA LEU A 327 13.84 -9.80 22.99
C LEU A 327 14.21 -9.95 24.48
N ASP A 328 13.26 -9.75 25.39
CA ASP A 328 13.46 -10.00 26.83
C ASP A 328 13.78 -11.47 27.13
N LEU A 329 13.14 -12.41 26.43
CA LEU A 329 13.45 -13.83 26.54
C LEU A 329 14.83 -14.19 25.95
N GLN A 330 15.26 -13.52 24.88
CA GLN A 330 16.62 -13.66 24.33
C GLN A 330 17.65 -13.13 25.32
N ALA A 331 17.43 -11.92 25.86
CA ALA A 331 18.33 -11.27 26.82
C ALA A 331 18.51 -12.10 28.10
N SER A 332 17.42 -12.68 28.59
CA SER A 332 17.41 -13.58 29.75
C SER A 332 17.84 -15.02 29.44
N LYS A 333 18.21 -15.32 28.18
CA LYS A 333 18.62 -16.65 27.69
C LYS A 333 17.60 -17.75 28.00
N LYS A 334 16.31 -17.38 28.01
CA LYS A 334 15.18 -18.30 28.20
C LYS A 334 14.72 -18.94 26.89
N ILE A 335 15.14 -18.36 25.77
CA ILE A 335 15.09 -18.98 24.45
C ILE A 335 16.49 -19.00 23.86
N ASP A 336 16.84 -20.08 23.18
CA ASP A 336 18.11 -20.27 22.47
C ASP A 336 17.84 -20.30 20.96
N LEU A 337 18.51 -19.39 20.25
CA LEU A 337 18.38 -19.24 18.82
C LEU A 337 19.48 -19.94 18.01
N ASN A 338 20.59 -20.34 18.63
CA ASN A 338 21.70 -21.00 17.95
C ASN A 338 21.31 -22.37 17.38
N GLY A 339 20.34 -23.05 18.00
CA GLY A 339 19.79 -24.31 17.50
C GLY A 339 18.76 -24.17 16.37
N VAL A 340 18.22 -22.96 16.13
CA VAL A 340 17.21 -22.72 15.07
C VAL A 340 17.75 -21.90 13.90
N ILE A 341 18.85 -21.15 14.07
CA ILE A 341 19.58 -20.52 12.97
C ILE A 341 20.50 -21.57 12.36
N THR A 342 20.12 -22.10 11.19
CA THR A 342 20.88 -23.21 10.59
C THR A 342 21.82 -22.77 9.47
N HIS A 343 21.54 -21.63 8.83
CA HIS A 343 22.38 -21.10 7.76
C HIS A 343 22.50 -19.58 7.84
N ASN A 344 23.62 -19.06 7.31
CA ASN A 344 23.85 -17.65 7.12
C ASN A 344 24.38 -17.41 5.70
N PHE A 345 23.81 -16.45 4.99
CA PHE A 345 24.24 -16.04 3.65
C PHE A 345 24.50 -14.53 3.62
N ASP A 346 25.33 -14.05 2.69
CA ASP A 346 25.34 -12.62 2.35
C ASP A 346 24.07 -12.27 1.55
N ILE A 347 23.56 -11.04 1.66
CA ILE A 347 22.40 -10.60 0.85
C ILE A 347 22.59 -10.83 -0.65
N ALA A 348 23.82 -10.72 -1.19
CA ALA A 348 24.10 -10.99 -2.60
C ALA A 348 23.76 -12.44 -3.00
N SER A 349 23.88 -13.37 -2.06
CA SER A 349 23.58 -14.80 -2.23
C SER A 349 22.15 -15.16 -1.79
N ALA A 350 21.25 -14.17 -1.60
CA ALA A 350 19.85 -14.45 -1.27
C ALA A 350 19.16 -15.42 -2.26
N PRO A 351 19.40 -15.37 -3.60
CA PRO A 351 18.81 -16.34 -4.52
C PRO A 351 19.16 -17.80 -4.17
N GLU A 352 20.37 -18.06 -3.67
CA GLU A 352 20.82 -19.39 -3.24
C GLU A 352 20.12 -19.81 -1.94
N ALA A 353 19.99 -18.88 -0.98
CA ALA A 353 19.25 -19.13 0.26
C ALA A 353 17.79 -19.51 -0.01
N TYR A 354 17.12 -18.85 -0.96
CA TYR A 354 15.76 -19.18 -1.36
C TYR A 354 15.66 -20.50 -2.13
N ALA A 355 16.64 -20.83 -2.98
CA ALA A 355 16.70 -22.12 -3.65
C ALA A 355 16.80 -23.29 -2.65
N LEU A 356 17.53 -23.08 -1.54
CA LEU A 356 17.60 -24.03 -0.43
C LEU A 356 16.26 -24.18 0.29
N VAL A 357 15.54 -23.07 0.55
CA VAL A 357 14.19 -23.10 1.14
C VAL A 357 13.17 -23.83 0.24
N ASP A 358 13.27 -23.67 -1.08
CA ASP A 358 12.35 -24.26 -2.06
C ASP A 358 12.64 -25.74 -2.39
N SER A 359 13.72 -26.32 -1.85
CA SER A 359 14.17 -27.70 -2.10
C SER A 359 14.00 -28.64 -0.90
N PRO A 360 12.76 -28.95 -0.45
CA PRO A 360 12.50 -29.70 0.79
C PRO A 360 12.90 -31.20 0.75
N GLY A 361 13.58 -31.66 -0.31
CA GLY A 361 14.03 -33.03 -0.49
C GLY A 361 15.55 -33.23 -0.42
N SER A 362 16.34 -32.18 -0.15
CA SER A 362 17.81 -32.26 -0.10
C SER A 362 18.36 -33.04 1.12
N GLY A 363 17.50 -33.39 2.09
CA GLY A 363 17.89 -34.03 3.36
C GLY A 363 18.49 -33.06 4.38
N GLU A 364 18.66 -31.79 4.00
CA GLU A 364 19.21 -30.71 4.82
C GLU A 364 18.13 -30.08 5.70
N ASN A 365 18.41 -29.92 7.00
CA ASN A 365 17.44 -29.41 7.97
C ASN A 365 17.47 -27.88 8.01
N VAL A 366 16.61 -27.23 7.24
CA VAL A 366 16.49 -25.77 7.19
C VAL A 366 15.42 -25.31 8.17
N MET A 367 15.84 -24.77 9.32
CA MET A 367 14.93 -24.25 10.35
C MET A 367 14.72 -22.74 10.17
N SER A 368 15.79 -21.97 10.11
CA SER A 368 15.80 -20.58 9.68
C SER A 368 17.11 -20.25 8.98
N ILE A 369 17.07 -19.26 8.08
CA ILE A 369 18.24 -18.72 7.42
C ILE A 369 18.36 -17.25 7.81
N THR A 370 19.56 -16.79 8.10
CA THR A 370 19.85 -15.37 8.26
C THR A 370 20.57 -14.85 7.02
N LEU A 371 20.22 -13.64 6.60
CA LEU A 371 20.98 -12.86 5.62
C LEU A 371 21.79 -11.82 6.39
N SER A 372 23.09 -11.83 6.16
CA SER A 372 24.03 -10.85 6.67
C SER A 372 24.25 -9.75 5.64
N TYR A 373 24.54 -8.57 6.16
CA TYR A 373 24.77 -7.37 5.39
C TYR A 373 26.17 -6.89 5.74
N GLY A 374 27.06 -6.85 4.75
CA GLY A 374 28.45 -6.45 4.96
C GLY A 374 28.55 -5.14 5.76
N SER A 375 29.61 -5.00 6.55
CA SER A 375 29.93 -3.82 7.36
C SER A 375 30.28 -2.58 6.54
N GLY A 376 29.78 -2.48 5.30
CA GLY A 376 29.82 -1.27 4.50
C GLY A 376 29.12 -0.17 5.27
N ALA A 377 29.86 0.52 6.13
CA ALA A 377 29.48 1.82 6.63
C ALA A 377 28.95 2.59 5.42
N LEU A 378 27.88 3.36 5.62
CA LEU A 378 28.05 4.70 5.15
C LEU A 378 29.26 5.18 5.98
N GLU A 379 30.48 5.01 5.44
CA GLU A 379 31.39 6.14 5.47
C GLU A 379 30.47 7.31 5.19
N PRO A 380 30.41 8.35 6.02
CA PRO A 380 29.88 9.59 5.55
C PRO A 380 30.75 9.91 4.34
N ASN A 381 30.34 9.43 3.17
CA ASN A 381 30.77 9.91 1.90
C ASN A 381 30.36 11.37 2.08
N GLN A 382 31.36 12.19 2.45
CA GLN A 382 31.88 13.16 1.53
C GLN A 382 31.11 12.99 0.26
N GLU A 383 30.02 13.75 0.25
CA GLU A 383 29.20 14.00 -0.89
C GLU A 383 30.07 13.77 -2.12
N LYS A 384 29.90 12.63 -2.80
CA LYS A 384 30.16 12.62 -4.22
C LYS A 384 29.00 13.39 -4.86
N HIS A 385 28.77 14.62 -4.39
CA HIS A 385 28.70 15.74 -5.29
C HIS A 385 29.93 15.58 -6.17
N SER A 386 29.78 14.92 -7.33
CA SER A 386 30.35 15.52 -8.52
C SER A 386 30.04 16.99 -8.36
N PRO A 387 31.05 17.88 -8.15
CA PRO A 387 30.79 19.23 -7.68
C PRO A 387 29.71 19.78 -8.58
N ILE A 388 28.51 19.95 -8.02
CA ILE A 388 27.50 20.76 -8.65
C ILE A 388 28.19 22.10 -8.55
N ASN A 389 28.81 22.48 -9.67
CA ASN A 389 29.21 23.83 -9.91
C ASN A 389 27.89 24.59 -9.81
N LEU A 390 27.55 25.03 -8.60
CA LEU A 390 26.53 26.01 -8.30
C LEU A 390 27.02 27.31 -8.93
N LYS A 391 27.06 27.32 -10.27
CA LYS A 391 27.03 28.54 -11.03
C LYS A 391 25.63 29.04 -10.79
N THR A 392 25.52 30.05 -9.93
CA THR A 392 24.39 30.96 -9.90
C THR A 392 24.12 31.41 -11.34
N ALA A 393 23.18 30.73 -11.98
CA ALA A 393 22.81 31.03 -13.35
C ALA A 393 21.72 32.11 -13.30
N GLN A 394 22.05 33.24 -13.92
CA GLN A 394 21.13 34.33 -14.21
C GLN A 394 19.85 33.84 -14.91
N PRO A 395 18.73 34.59 -14.79
CA PRO A 395 17.48 34.22 -15.43
C PRO A 395 17.69 34.13 -16.94
N ARG A 396 17.46 32.96 -17.53
CA ARG A 396 17.69 32.73 -18.96
C ARG A 396 16.41 32.95 -19.77
N SER A 397 16.46 33.99 -20.59
CA SER A 397 15.59 34.24 -21.74
C SER A 397 15.72 33.13 -22.80
N GLY A 398 14.61 32.80 -23.46
CA GLY A 398 14.46 31.59 -24.28
C GLY A 398 15.19 31.52 -25.63
N SER A 399 15.15 30.32 -26.24
CA SER A 399 14.81 30.05 -27.65
C SER A 399 14.90 28.54 -28.00
N ALA A 400 14.03 28.12 -28.94
CA ALA A 400 14.01 26.89 -29.75
C ALA A 400 13.86 25.48 -29.08
N LYS A 401 12.62 24.96 -29.10
CA LYS A 401 12.19 23.54 -29.06
C LYS A 401 13.09 22.51 -28.33
N LYS A 402 13.48 22.77 -27.08
CA LYS A 402 13.98 21.71 -26.19
C LYS A 402 12.76 20.88 -25.73
N LYS A 403 12.85 19.56 -25.79
CA LYS A 403 11.81 18.68 -25.23
C LYS A 403 11.80 18.86 -23.71
N LEU A 404 10.61 19.03 -23.12
CA LEU A 404 10.42 19.23 -21.67
C LEU A 404 10.78 17.96 -20.90
N THR A 405 11.82 18.01 -20.09
CA THR A 405 12.26 16.89 -19.25
C THR A 405 11.29 16.68 -18.08
N VAL A 406 11.07 15.42 -17.70
CA VAL A 406 10.01 15.05 -16.75
C VAL A 406 10.55 14.26 -15.56
N GLY A 407 10.25 14.74 -14.37
CA GLY A 407 10.35 13.99 -13.12
C GLY A 407 8.99 13.43 -12.71
N LEU A 408 8.91 12.14 -12.38
CA LEU A 408 7.66 11.49 -11.96
C LEU A 408 7.71 11.12 -10.47
N ILE A 409 6.78 11.70 -9.71
CA ILE A 409 6.55 11.38 -8.30
C ILE A 409 5.26 10.57 -8.21
N GLY A 410 5.39 9.27 -7.94
CA GLY A 410 4.28 8.31 -7.89
C GLY A 410 4.19 7.43 -9.13
N SER A 411 4.59 6.17 -8.99
CA SER A 411 4.52 5.12 -10.03
C SER A 411 3.27 4.24 -9.89
N GLY A 412 2.16 4.82 -9.41
CA GLY A 412 0.89 4.13 -9.25
C GLY A 412 0.31 3.62 -10.57
N ALA A 413 -0.67 2.71 -10.47
CA ALA A 413 -1.25 2.05 -11.64
C ALA A 413 -1.78 3.04 -12.69
N TYR A 414 -2.39 4.15 -12.27
CA TYR A 414 -2.89 5.18 -13.18
C TYR A 414 -1.76 5.87 -13.95
N ALA A 415 -0.71 6.36 -13.25
CA ALA A 415 0.45 6.98 -13.88
C ALA A 415 1.09 6.05 -14.91
N VAL A 416 1.39 4.80 -14.51
CA VAL A 416 2.10 3.81 -15.32
C VAL A 416 1.32 3.34 -16.55
N SER A 417 0.00 3.19 -16.44
CA SER A 417 -0.86 2.65 -17.50
C SER A 417 -1.50 3.72 -18.39
N THR A 418 -1.63 4.96 -17.90
CA THR A 418 -2.41 6.01 -18.56
C THR A 418 -1.57 7.24 -18.91
N LEU A 419 -0.87 7.84 -17.94
CA LEU A 419 -0.11 9.07 -18.18
C LEU A 419 1.20 8.80 -18.94
N VAL A 420 2.05 7.93 -18.39
CA VAL A 420 3.40 7.65 -18.90
C VAL A 420 3.42 7.29 -20.39
N PRO A 421 2.54 6.38 -20.89
CA PRO A 421 2.54 6.04 -22.31
C PRO A 421 2.21 7.21 -23.25
N LYS A 422 1.54 8.26 -22.76
CA LYS A 422 1.05 9.39 -23.57
C LYS A 422 2.01 10.61 -23.55
N LEU A 423 2.99 10.64 -22.66
CA LEU A 423 3.88 11.80 -22.50
C LEU A 423 4.67 12.13 -23.76
N LYS A 424 5.25 11.11 -24.41
CA LYS A 424 6.04 11.29 -25.63
C LYS A 424 5.22 11.93 -26.75
N ASP A 425 4.00 11.42 -26.96
CA ASP A 425 3.09 11.91 -28.02
C ASP A 425 2.55 13.31 -27.70
N ALA A 426 2.43 13.66 -26.41
CA ALA A 426 2.09 15.01 -25.96
C ALA A 426 3.25 16.02 -26.08
N GLY A 427 4.44 15.58 -26.51
CA GLY A 427 5.61 16.41 -26.77
C GLY A 427 6.56 16.59 -25.59
N PHE A 428 6.42 15.79 -24.53
CA PHE A 428 7.42 15.74 -23.46
C PHE A 428 8.67 14.98 -23.92
N GLY A 429 9.78 15.24 -23.23
CA GLY A 429 11.02 14.50 -23.33
C GLY A 429 10.94 13.15 -22.63
N GLU A 430 12.12 12.57 -22.38
CA GLU A 430 12.22 11.36 -21.59
C GLU A 430 11.93 11.66 -20.11
N ILE A 431 11.43 10.65 -19.39
CA ILE A 431 11.32 10.71 -17.94
C ILE A 431 12.74 10.54 -17.38
N THR A 432 13.29 11.58 -16.77
CA THR A 432 14.67 11.61 -16.28
C THR A 432 14.81 10.96 -14.92
N ALA A 433 13.81 11.13 -14.05
CA ALA A 433 13.80 10.54 -12.71
C ALA A 433 12.40 10.06 -12.30
N VAL A 434 12.35 8.95 -11.57
CA VAL A 434 11.12 8.40 -10.98
C VAL A 434 11.33 8.13 -9.50
N THR A 435 10.35 8.50 -8.67
CA THR A 435 10.28 8.08 -7.27
C THR A 435 8.87 7.66 -6.89
N SER A 436 8.74 6.90 -5.81
CA SER A 436 7.48 6.39 -5.28
C SER A 436 7.71 5.91 -3.85
N SER A 437 6.65 5.79 -3.03
CA SER A 437 6.76 5.20 -1.69
C SER A 437 7.33 3.77 -1.71
N SER A 438 7.17 3.06 -2.83
CA SER A 438 7.91 1.84 -3.12
C SER A 438 8.97 2.11 -4.21
N LEU A 439 10.24 2.23 -3.81
CA LEU A 439 11.35 2.41 -4.76
C LEU A 439 11.49 1.25 -5.75
N ILE A 440 11.04 0.05 -5.38
CA ILE A 440 10.95 -1.10 -6.29
C ILE A 440 10.00 -0.81 -7.46
N SER A 441 8.84 -0.22 -7.18
CA SER A 441 7.88 0.15 -8.23
C SER A 441 8.42 1.24 -9.15
N ALA A 442 9.22 2.16 -8.62
CA ALA A 442 9.93 3.17 -9.40
C ALA A 442 11.02 2.52 -10.29
N ASN A 443 11.84 1.63 -9.72
CA ASN A 443 12.88 0.90 -10.46
C ASN A 443 12.32 0.12 -11.64
N ARG A 444 11.22 -0.61 -11.43
CA ARG A 444 10.56 -1.32 -12.53
C ARG A 444 10.05 -0.42 -13.64
N LEU A 445 9.56 0.77 -13.29
CA LEU A 445 9.13 1.72 -14.30
C LEU A 445 10.33 2.23 -15.11
N VAL A 446 11.45 2.56 -14.46
CA VAL A 446 12.71 2.95 -15.10
C VAL A 446 13.22 1.85 -16.04
N GLU A 447 13.27 0.60 -15.56
CA GLU A 447 13.65 -0.56 -16.40
C GLU A 447 12.72 -0.72 -17.60
N ARG A 448 11.40 -0.56 -17.42
CA ARG A 448 10.42 -0.66 -18.51
C ARG A 448 10.58 0.46 -19.53
N LEU A 449 10.93 1.67 -19.08
CA LEU A 449 11.17 2.82 -19.94
C LEU A 449 12.53 2.74 -20.65
N GLY A 450 13.48 1.94 -20.12
CA GLY A 450 14.84 1.83 -20.63
C GLY A 450 15.65 3.12 -20.51
N SER A 451 15.18 4.08 -19.70
CA SER A 451 15.75 5.42 -19.54
C SER A 451 15.36 6.00 -18.17
N GLY A 452 16.14 6.98 -17.72
CA GLY A 452 15.97 7.65 -16.43
C GLY A 452 16.63 6.93 -15.26
N ARG A 453 16.48 7.49 -14.06
CA ARG A 453 17.00 6.96 -12.80
C ARG A 453 15.93 6.87 -11.72
N VAL A 454 16.14 6.03 -10.72
CA VAL A 454 15.33 6.03 -9.50
C VAL A 454 15.86 7.10 -8.57
N ALA A 455 15.02 8.03 -8.16
CA ALA A 455 15.33 9.02 -7.13
C ALA A 455 14.88 8.51 -5.75
N LYS A 456 15.67 8.82 -4.72
CA LYS A 456 15.46 8.35 -3.33
C LYS A 456 14.16 8.89 -2.73
N ASP A 457 13.77 10.10 -3.12
CA ASP A 457 12.59 10.80 -2.64
C ASP A 457 12.12 11.87 -3.65
N ALA A 458 11.01 12.51 -3.32
CA ALA A 458 10.44 13.60 -4.11
C ALA A 458 11.32 14.86 -4.16
N ASN A 459 12.06 15.17 -3.08
CA ASN A 459 12.89 16.38 -3.02
C ASN A 459 14.03 16.30 -4.03
N GLU A 460 14.62 15.12 -4.21
CA GLU A 460 15.67 14.90 -5.21
C GLU A 460 15.18 15.18 -6.63
N ILE A 461 13.93 14.84 -6.96
CA ILE A 461 13.32 15.20 -8.25
C ILE A 461 13.02 16.69 -8.33
N ILE A 462 12.44 17.26 -7.28
CA ILE A 462 11.98 18.65 -7.26
C ILE A 462 13.16 19.63 -7.39
N HIS A 463 14.32 19.31 -6.83
CA HIS A 463 15.51 20.17 -6.85
C HIS A 463 16.50 19.82 -7.96
N ASP A 464 16.19 18.86 -8.84
CA ASP A 464 17.04 18.51 -9.98
C ASP A 464 16.96 19.59 -11.06
N GLU A 465 18.07 20.28 -11.35
CA GLU A 465 18.14 21.36 -12.34
C GLU A 465 17.83 20.87 -13.77
N ASP A 466 18.03 19.58 -14.06
CA ASP A 466 17.77 18.99 -15.37
C ASP A 466 16.31 18.57 -15.57
N ILE A 467 15.42 18.88 -14.61
CA ILE A 467 13.98 18.58 -14.66
C ILE A 467 13.17 19.87 -14.84
N ASP A 468 12.45 19.97 -15.96
CA ASP A 468 11.56 21.10 -16.27
C ASP A 468 10.17 20.93 -15.64
N VAL A 469 9.66 19.69 -15.64
CA VAL A 469 8.28 19.35 -15.27
C VAL A 469 8.25 18.26 -14.21
N VAL A 470 7.51 18.49 -13.13
CA VAL A 470 7.21 17.50 -12.10
C VAL A 470 5.78 17.00 -12.27
N ILE A 471 5.61 15.68 -12.41
CA ILE A 471 4.31 15.01 -12.39
C ILE A 471 4.09 14.41 -11.01
N VAL A 472 3.08 14.91 -10.29
CA VAL A 472 2.63 14.40 -8.99
C VAL A 472 1.43 13.48 -9.22
N ALA A 473 1.63 12.18 -9.02
CA ALA A 473 0.62 11.13 -9.19
C ALA A 473 0.60 10.18 -7.97
N THR A 474 0.54 10.78 -6.78
CA THR A 474 0.59 10.12 -5.47
C THR A 474 -0.82 10.00 -4.84
N PRO A 475 -0.97 9.42 -3.64
CA PRO A 475 -2.18 9.55 -2.84
C PRO A 475 -2.49 11.01 -2.47
N HIS A 476 -3.77 11.34 -2.26
CA HIS A 476 -4.28 12.71 -2.31
C HIS A 476 -3.71 13.62 -1.20
N GLU A 477 -3.44 13.07 -0.01
CA GLU A 477 -2.91 13.77 1.16
C GLU A 477 -1.54 14.41 0.91
N SER A 478 -0.77 13.85 -0.02
CA SER A 478 0.58 14.33 -0.32
C SER A 478 0.63 15.41 -1.39
N HIS A 479 -0.45 15.65 -2.13
CA HIS A 479 -0.46 16.54 -3.29
C HIS A 479 -0.07 17.97 -2.92
N ALA A 480 -0.72 18.56 -1.92
CA ALA A 480 -0.50 19.95 -1.56
C ALA A 480 0.96 20.25 -1.19
N ALA A 481 1.55 19.43 -0.31
CA ALA A 481 2.93 19.58 0.11
C ALA A 481 3.92 19.44 -1.06
N LEU A 482 3.70 18.48 -1.96
CA LEU A 482 4.55 18.26 -3.13
C LEU A 482 4.42 19.40 -4.16
N VAL A 483 3.20 19.87 -4.41
CA VAL A 483 2.94 21.00 -5.32
C VAL A 483 3.59 22.28 -4.81
N ILE A 484 3.45 22.61 -3.52
CA ILE A 484 4.07 23.80 -2.92
C ILE A 484 5.59 23.74 -3.09
N LYS A 485 6.22 22.63 -2.72
CA LYS A 485 7.68 22.45 -2.88
C LYS A 485 8.12 22.59 -4.34
N ALA A 486 7.36 22.05 -5.28
CA ALA A 486 7.68 22.15 -6.71
C ALA A 486 7.52 23.58 -7.24
N LEU A 487 6.51 24.33 -6.77
CA LEU A 487 6.34 25.75 -7.07
C LEU A 487 7.47 26.60 -6.50
N ASP A 488 7.87 26.35 -5.24
CA ASP A 488 9.00 27.04 -4.59
C ASP A 488 10.32 26.77 -5.33
N ALA A 489 10.48 25.56 -5.88
CA ALA A 489 11.60 25.16 -6.74
C ALA A 489 11.44 25.58 -8.21
N LYS A 490 10.40 26.38 -8.53
CA LYS A 490 10.13 26.97 -9.85
C LYS A 490 9.93 25.96 -10.97
N LYS A 491 9.42 24.77 -10.67
CA LYS A 491 9.11 23.72 -11.67
C LYS A 491 7.74 23.95 -12.31
N HIS A 492 7.52 23.48 -13.53
CA HIS A 492 6.14 23.30 -14.01
C HIS A 492 5.54 22.04 -13.39
N ILE A 493 4.26 22.04 -13.06
CA ILE A 493 3.63 20.97 -12.28
C ILE A 493 2.41 20.41 -12.99
N TRP A 494 2.39 19.09 -13.17
CA TRP A 494 1.15 18.34 -13.39
C TRP A 494 0.79 17.63 -12.10
N CYS A 495 -0.29 18.05 -11.44
CA CYS A 495 -0.83 17.36 -10.28
C CYS A 495 -2.04 16.53 -10.70
N GLU A 496 -2.05 15.24 -10.40
CA GLU A 496 -3.30 14.48 -10.48
C GLU A 496 -4.34 15.03 -9.51
N LYS A 497 -5.61 14.87 -9.85
CA LYS A 497 -6.70 15.38 -8.99
C LYS A 497 -6.86 14.52 -7.73
N PRO A 498 -7.28 15.12 -6.60
CA PRO A 498 -7.59 16.53 -6.38
C PRO A 498 -6.34 17.37 -6.09
N LEU A 499 -6.39 18.68 -6.33
CA LEU A 499 -5.25 19.56 -6.03
C LEU A 499 -4.96 19.69 -4.53
N ALA A 500 -6.02 19.77 -3.72
CA ALA A 500 -5.96 19.88 -2.26
C ALA A 500 -7.19 19.24 -1.63
N LEU A 501 -7.11 18.95 -0.33
CA LEU A 501 -8.19 18.31 0.44
C LEU A 501 -8.98 19.27 1.32
N ASN A 502 -8.42 20.44 1.63
CA ASN A 502 -9.02 21.44 2.51
C ASN A 502 -8.62 22.85 2.07
N LEU A 503 -9.29 23.86 2.63
CA LEU A 503 -9.06 25.27 2.28
C LEU A 503 -7.68 25.79 2.71
N VAL A 504 -7.10 25.26 3.80
CA VAL A 504 -5.78 25.69 4.28
C VAL A 504 -4.70 25.31 3.26
N ASP A 505 -4.68 24.06 2.85
CA ASP A 505 -3.77 23.54 1.82
C ASP A 505 -3.99 24.23 0.47
N PHE A 506 -5.27 24.42 0.09
CA PHE A 506 -5.61 25.12 -1.15
C PHE A 506 -5.05 26.55 -1.14
N LYS A 507 -5.21 27.28 -0.03
CA LYS A 507 -4.66 28.64 0.12
C LYS A 507 -3.13 28.63 0.06
N ALA A 508 -2.48 27.67 0.71
CA ALA A 508 -1.03 27.56 0.67
C ALA A 508 -0.50 27.34 -0.76
N ILE A 509 -1.19 26.51 -1.56
CA ILE A 509 -0.87 26.31 -2.98
C ILE A 509 -1.08 27.60 -3.79
N THR A 510 -2.18 28.33 -3.58
CA THR A 510 -2.41 29.59 -4.30
C THR A 510 -1.36 30.64 -3.97
N ASP A 511 -1.00 30.78 -2.69
CA ASP A 511 0.03 31.72 -2.24
C ASP A 511 1.41 31.36 -2.83
N ALA A 512 1.76 30.07 -2.90
CA ALA A 512 2.98 29.60 -3.54
C ALA A 512 2.97 29.86 -5.06
N GLY A 513 1.83 29.61 -5.72
CA GLY A 513 1.67 29.88 -7.15
C GLY A 513 1.83 31.36 -7.51
N GLN A 514 1.31 32.27 -6.66
CA GLN A 514 1.48 33.71 -6.83
C GLN A 514 2.95 34.16 -6.70
N LYS A 515 3.75 33.46 -5.87
CA LYS A 515 5.18 33.74 -5.69
C LYS A 515 6.05 33.20 -6.82
N SER A 516 5.52 32.27 -7.62
CA SER A 516 6.21 31.60 -8.73
C SER A 516 5.43 31.73 -10.05
N PRO A 517 5.20 32.96 -10.56
CA PRO A 517 4.42 33.19 -11.78
C PRO A 517 5.02 32.55 -13.04
N GLU A 518 6.32 32.22 -13.03
CA GLU A 518 6.99 31.47 -14.10
C GLU A 518 6.59 29.98 -14.14
N SER A 519 6.05 29.45 -13.04
CA SER A 519 5.65 28.06 -12.91
C SER A 519 4.21 27.87 -13.36
N LEU A 520 3.99 26.85 -14.19
CA LEU A 520 2.66 26.50 -14.65
C LEU A 520 2.12 25.34 -13.81
N LEU A 521 1.04 25.58 -13.07
CA LEU A 521 0.33 24.55 -12.34
C LEU A 521 -0.83 24.01 -13.18
N TRP A 522 -0.89 22.70 -13.35
CA TRP A 522 -1.94 22.02 -14.07
C TRP A 522 -2.51 20.88 -13.24
N VAL A 523 -3.83 20.74 -13.26
CA VAL A 523 -4.52 19.63 -12.58
C VAL A 523 -5.02 18.64 -13.62
N GLY A 524 -4.93 17.34 -13.31
CA GLY A 524 -5.33 16.19 -14.13
C GLY A 524 -6.84 16.11 -14.47
N PHE A 525 -7.54 17.23 -14.63
CA PHE A 525 -8.92 17.30 -15.11
C PHE A 525 -9.01 17.00 -16.61
N ASN A 526 -8.76 15.75 -16.99
CA ASN A 526 -8.63 15.31 -18.38
C ASN A 526 -9.91 15.47 -19.22
N ARG A 527 -11.09 15.29 -18.61
CA ARG A 527 -12.39 15.25 -19.32
C ARG A 527 -12.69 16.52 -20.11
N ARG A 528 -12.30 17.68 -19.58
CA ARG A 528 -12.49 18.97 -20.27
C ARG A 528 -11.82 19.00 -21.64
N PHE A 529 -10.72 18.27 -21.82
CA PHE A 529 -9.96 18.25 -23.08
C PHE A 529 -10.44 17.17 -24.06
N SER A 530 -11.39 16.32 -23.67
CA SER A 530 -11.94 15.28 -24.55
C SER A 530 -12.64 15.88 -25.77
N HIS A 531 -12.62 15.19 -26.95
CA HIS A 531 -13.41 15.65 -28.10
C HIS A 531 -14.89 15.87 -27.75
N PRO A 532 -15.59 14.94 -27.06
CA PRO A 532 -17.00 15.11 -26.73
C PRO A 532 -17.29 16.39 -25.94
N VAL A 533 -16.47 16.73 -24.94
CA VAL A 533 -16.71 17.92 -24.09
C VAL A 533 -16.42 19.21 -24.85
N GLN A 534 -15.35 19.24 -25.66
CA GLN A 534 -15.04 20.40 -26.49
C GLN A 534 -16.14 20.63 -27.55
N GLU A 535 -16.57 19.59 -28.26
CA GLU A 535 -17.66 19.67 -29.24
C GLU A 535 -18.99 20.09 -28.59
N MET A 536 -19.31 19.54 -27.41
CA MET A 536 -20.50 19.95 -26.64
C MET A 536 -20.45 21.44 -26.30
N SER A 537 -19.34 21.91 -25.74
CA SER A 537 -19.20 23.30 -25.32
C SER A 537 -19.27 24.26 -26.51
N ASP A 538 -18.60 23.94 -27.62
CA ASP A 538 -18.62 24.77 -28.83
C ASP A 538 -20.00 24.79 -29.49
N PHE A 539 -20.73 23.68 -29.46
CA PHE A 539 -22.09 23.59 -29.99
C PHE A 539 -23.08 24.50 -29.25
N PHE A 540 -23.00 24.58 -27.92
CA PHE A 540 -23.85 25.47 -27.13
C PHE A 540 -23.36 26.93 -27.12
N GLY A 541 -22.04 27.16 -27.26
CA GLY A 541 -21.41 28.48 -27.23
C GLY A 541 -21.50 29.16 -25.86
N THR A 542 -21.31 30.49 -25.81
CA THR A 542 -21.44 31.30 -24.58
C THR A 542 -22.62 32.26 -24.58
N HIS A 543 -23.32 32.41 -25.70
CA HIS A 543 -24.42 33.36 -25.87
C HIS A 543 -25.77 32.64 -25.91
N GLY A 544 -26.77 33.16 -25.19
CA GLY A 544 -28.14 32.65 -25.18
C GLY A 544 -28.68 32.39 -23.78
N SER A 545 -29.85 31.74 -23.69
CA SER A 545 -30.47 31.34 -22.41
C SER A 545 -29.60 30.41 -21.58
N GLN A 546 -29.96 30.25 -20.30
CA GLN A 546 -29.31 29.31 -19.37
C GLN A 546 -29.23 27.88 -19.92
N LEU A 547 -28.19 27.15 -19.52
CA LEU A 547 -28.05 25.72 -19.75
C LEU A 547 -28.46 24.93 -18.50
N VAL A 548 -29.05 23.76 -18.72
CA VAL A 548 -29.33 22.76 -17.69
C VAL A 548 -28.52 21.51 -18.02
N VAL A 549 -27.56 21.18 -17.14
CA VAL A 549 -26.67 20.03 -17.28
C VAL A 549 -27.09 18.94 -16.29
N THR A 550 -27.31 17.72 -16.78
CA THR A 550 -27.52 16.53 -15.95
C THR A 550 -26.37 15.57 -16.16
N TYR A 551 -25.56 15.34 -15.11
CA TYR A 551 -24.45 14.41 -15.13
C TYR A 551 -24.73 13.21 -14.23
N ARG A 552 -24.96 12.04 -14.82
CA ARG A 552 -25.20 10.79 -14.08
C ARG A 552 -23.95 9.91 -14.12
N VAL A 553 -23.46 9.55 -12.94
CA VAL A 553 -22.28 8.71 -12.72
C VAL A 553 -22.67 7.43 -11.98
N SER A 554 -22.57 6.30 -12.68
CA SER A 554 -22.70 4.96 -12.13
C SER A 554 -21.32 4.44 -11.77
N ALA A 555 -20.82 4.82 -10.60
CA ALA A 555 -19.59 4.29 -10.05
C ALA A 555 -19.77 2.84 -9.58
N GLY A 556 -18.66 2.11 -9.42
CA GLY A 556 -18.67 0.80 -8.78
C GLY A 556 -18.36 0.91 -7.29
N GLN A 557 -18.85 -0.05 -6.52
CA GLN A 557 -18.46 -0.22 -5.12
C GLN A 557 -16.95 -0.50 -5.01
N ILE A 558 -16.33 0.07 -3.98
CA ILE A 558 -14.94 -0.24 -3.59
C ILE A 558 -14.94 -1.11 -2.33
N PRO A 559 -13.92 -1.97 -2.15
CA PRO A 559 -13.74 -2.70 -0.89
C PRO A 559 -13.65 -1.75 0.30
N SER A 560 -14.14 -2.16 1.47
CA SER A 560 -14.06 -1.36 2.71
C SER A 560 -12.62 -1.01 3.09
N THR A 561 -11.65 -1.84 2.72
CA THR A 561 -10.21 -1.64 2.95
C THR A 561 -9.52 -0.72 1.93
N HIS A 562 -10.25 -0.19 0.95
CA HIS A 562 -9.68 0.71 -0.06
C HIS A 562 -9.36 2.08 0.57
N TRP A 563 -8.24 2.68 0.16
CA TRP A 563 -7.74 3.93 0.75
C TRP A 563 -8.72 5.11 0.63
N TYR A 564 -9.62 5.13 -0.35
CA TYR A 564 -10.69 6.15 -0.44
C TYR A 564 -11.62 6.21 0.79
N ASN A 565 -11.69 5.14 1.58
CA ASN A 565 -12.47 5.10 2.82
C ASN A 565 -11.69 5.67 4.02
N ASP A 566 -10.46 6.10 3.80
CA ASP A 566 -9.68 6.86 4.76
C ASP A 566 -10.07 8.33 4.66
N ARG A 567 -10.50 8.91 5.78
CA ARG A 567 -10.95 10.31 5.83
C ARG A 567 -9.87 11.30 5.42
N THR A 568 -8.60 10.94 5.61
CA THR A 568 -7.44 11.74 5.20
C THR A 568 -7.29 11.85 3.69
N GLN A 569 -8.10 11.14 2.90
CA GLN A 569 -8.05 11.10 1.44
C GLN A 569 -9.17 11.91 0.78
N GLY A 570 -10.06 12.53 1.58
CA GLY A 570 -11.14 13.40 1.09
C GLY A 570 -12.36 12.68 0.48
N GLY A 571 -12.40 11.35 0.54
CA GLY A 571 -13.52 10.55 0.03
C GLY A 571 -13.77 10.70 -1.47
N ARG A 572 -14.95 10.27 -1.93
CA ARG A 572 -15.32 10.28 -3.35
C ARG A 572 -15.61 11.68 -3.89
N LEU A 573 -16.12 12.58 -3.07
CA LEU A 573 -16.51 13.91 -3.52
C LEU A 573 -15.28 14.71 -3.99
N ILE A 574 -14.31 14.88 -3.10
CA ILE A 574 -13.07 15.58 -3.43
C ILE A 574 -12.23 14.75 -4.39
N GLY A 575 -12.15 13.43 -4.18
CA GLY A 575 -11.28 12.54 -4.95
C GLY A 575 -11.74 12.23 -6.38
N GLU A 576 -13.04 12.08 -6.66
CA GLU A 576 -13.55 11.66 -7.98
C GLU A 576 -14.58 12.63 -8.55
N VAL A 577 -15.50 13.15 -7.74
CA VAL A 577 -16.59 14.03 -8.22
C VAL A 577 -16.08 15.39 -8.67
N CYS A 578 -14.92 15.84 -8.19
CA CYS A 578 -14.19 16.99 -8.70
C CYS A 578 -14.02 16.98 -10.24
N HIS A 579 -13.87 15.80 -10.85
CA HIS A 579 -13.83 15.67 -12.31
C HIS A 579 -15.13 16.09 -12.99
N PHE A 580 -16.28 15.78 -12.39
CA PHE A 580 -17.60 16.04 -12.97
C PHE A 580 -18.00 17.49 -12.74
N ILE A 581 -17.56 18.08 -11.63
CA ILE A 581 -17.64 19.52 -11.38
C ILE A 581 -16.87 20.28 -12.48
N ASP A 582 -15.59 19.94 -12.70
CA ASP A 582 -14.78 20.55 -13.75
C ASP A 582 -15.38 20.35 -15.16
N THR A 583 -15.86 19.14 -15.45
CA THR A 583 -16.46 18.86 -16.77
C THR A 583 -17.72 19.71 -17.00
N SER A 584 -18.55 19.88 -15.98
CA SER A 584 -19.74 20.72 -16.05
C SER A 584 -19.36 22.18 -16.29
N GLN A 585 -18.33 22.67 -15.58
CA GLN A 585 -17.79 24.00 -15.80
C GLN A 585 -17.23 24.19 -17.22
N ALA A 586 -16.50 23.20 -17.74
CA ALA A 586 -15.93 23.24 -19.09
C ALA A 586 -17.00 23.26 -20.19
N ILE A 587 -18.15 22.61 -19.98
CA ILE A 587 -19.29 22.67 -20.90
C ILE A 587 -19.93 24.06 -20.88
N VAL A 588 -20.23 24.58 -19.67
CA VAL A 588 -20.96 25.84 -19.49
C VAL A 588 -20.10 27.07 -19.85
N LYS A 589 -18.78 27.01 -19.64
CA LYS A 589 -17.83 28.14 -19.84
C LYS A 589 -18.21 29.39 -19.02
N SER A 590 -18.71 29.18 -17.80
CA SER A 590 -19.04 30.25 -16.84
C SER A 590 -18.47 29.90 -15.45
N PRO A 591 -18.09 30.87 -14.60
CA PRO A 591 -17.68 30.61 -13.23
C PRO A 591 -18.80 29.97 -12.40
N ILE A 592 -18.42 29.05 -11.51
CA ILE A 592 -19.35 28.45 -10.55
C ILE A 592 -19.63 29.50 -9.45
N GLN A 593 -20.90 29.78 -9.21
CA GLN A 593 -21.35 30.75 -8.22
C GLN A 593 -21.63 30.08 -6.86
N ASN A 594 -22.37 28.98 -6.85
CA ASN A 594 -22.69 28.24 -5.63
C ASN A 594 -22.63 26.72 -5.85
N ILE A 595 -22.38 26.00 -4.77
CA ILE A 595 -22.43 24.53 -4.71
C ILE A 595 -23.28 24.05 -3.53
N THR A 596 -24.13 23.07 -3.81
CA THR A 596 -24.89 22.33 -2.79
C THR A 596 -24.63 20.85 -2.97
N ALA A 597 -24.23 20.15 -1.90
CA ALA A 597 -24.03 18.71 -1.91
C ALA A 597 -24.89 18.03 -0.86
N SER A 598 -25.43 16.86 -1.21
CA SER A 598 -26.20 16.01 -0.30
C SER A 598 -25.84 14.55 -0.50
N GLY A 599 -25.87 13.78 0.58
CA GLY A 599 -25.47 12.38 0.58
C GLY A 599 -25.42 11.84 2.01
N SER A 600 -25.37 10.53 2.13
CA SER A 600 -25.28 9.87 3.44
C SER A 600 -24.33 8.69 3.40
N SER A 601 -23.65 8.49 4.52
CA SER A 601 -22.83 7.33 4.85
C SER A 601 -23.21 6.91 6.27
N SER A 602 -23.12 5.61 6.58
CA SER A 602 -23.42 5.10 7.93
C SER A 602 -22.43 5.59 8.98
N ASN A 603 -21.24 6.03 8.58
CA ASN A 603 -20.15 6.38 9.48
C ASN A 603 -19.83 7.87 9.41
N GLU A 604 -19.28 8.36 8.29
CA GLU A 604 -18.86 9.75 8.12
C GLU A 604 -19.40 10.33 6.82
N ARG A 605 -20.09 11.48 6.89
CA ARG A 605 -20.70 12.12 5.71
C ARG A 605 -19.71 12.44 4.61
N VAL A 606 -18.47 12.82 4.93
CA VAL A 606 -17.40 13.08 3.94
C VAL A 606 -17.02 11.84 3.13
N LEU A 607 -17.31 10.65 3.67
CA LEU A 607 -17.11 9.34 3.03
C LEU A 607 -18.39 8.82 2.37
N ALA A 608 -19.32 9.70 1.97
CA ALA A 608 -20.52 9.30 1.24
C ALA A 608 -20.16 8.68 -0.12
N ASP A 609 -20.62 7.45 -0.35
CA ASP A 609 -20.47 6.73 -1.62
C ASP A 609 -21.60 7.00 -2.61
N ASN A 610 -22.73 7.55 -2.13
CA ASN A 610 -23.86 7.95 -2.96
C ASN A 610 -24.21 9.40 -2.60
N LEU A 611 -24.14 10.29 -3.57
CA LEU A 611 -24.30 11.72 -3.35
C LEU A 611 -24.87 12.44 -4.59
N GLY A 612 -25.53 13.56 -4.34
CA GLY A 612 -25.95 14.53 -5.35
C GLY A 612 -25.21 15.85 -5.14
N VAL A 613 -24.84 16.51 -6.23
CA VAL A 613 -24.24 17.86 -6.23
C VAL A 613 -25.02 18.74 -7.20
N VAL A 614 -25.37 19.94 -6.78
CA VAL A 614 -25.95 20.98 -7.63
C VAL A 614 -25.00 22.16 -7.69
N LEU A 615 -24.70 22.63 -8.90
CA LEU A 615 -23.91 23.82 -9.18
C LEU A 615 -24.81 24.88 -9.80
N THR A 616 -24.68 26.13 -9.36
CA THR A 616 -25.21 27.29 -10.09
C THR A 616 -24.06 28.12 -10.63
N PHE A 617 -24.24 28.68 -11.82
CA PHE A 617 -23.22 29.44 -12.54
C PHE A 617 -23.61 30.92 -12.64
N GLU A 618 -22.64 31.81 -12.85
CA GLU A 618 -22.89 33.26 -12.92
C GLU A 618 -23.79 33.67 -14.10
N ASP A 619 -23.88 32.85 -15.15
CA ASP A 619 -24.77 33.08 -16.31
C ASP A 619 -26.20 32.54 -16.09
N GLY A 620 -26.50 32.05 -14.88
CA GLY A 620 -27.78 31.43 -14.52
C GLY A 620 -27.91 29.96 -14.90
N SER A 621 -26.91 29.37 -15.56
CA SER A 621 -26.89 27.93 -15.84
C SER A 621 -26.86 27.10 -14.55
N VAL A 622 -27.34 25.86 -14.64
CA VAL A 622 -27.39 24.91 -13.51
C VAL A 622 -26.85 23.55 -13.96
N ALA A 623 -26.04 22.91 -13.11
CA ALA A 623 -25.64 21.52 -13.29
C ALA A 623 -26.04 20.66 -12.09
N SER A 624 -26.63 19.49 -12.35
CA SER A 624 -26.92 18.47 -11.35
C SER A 624 -26.09 17.22 -11.62
N ILE A 625 -25.30 16.82 -10.65
CA ILE A 625 -24.43 15.64 -10.70
C ILE A 625 -24.98 14.61 -9.73
N THR A 626 -25.38 13.44 -10.24
CA THR A 626 -25.78 12.28 -9.44
C THR A 626 -24.67 11.25 -9.48
N TYR A 627 -24.09 10.94 -8.32
CA TYR A 627 -23.04 9.95 -8.15
C TYR A 627 -23.56 8.78 -7.32
N ALA A 628 -23.55 7.57 -7.88
CA ALA A 628 -24.04 6.38 -7.19
C ALA A 628 -23.14 5.16 -7.43
N THR A 629 -22.98 4.32 -6.41
CA THR A 629 -22.16 3.09 -6.46
C THR A 629 -22.97 1.80 -6.62
N GLY A 630 -24.29 1.88 -6.42
CA GLY A 630 -25.20 0.72 -6.46
C GLY A 630 -25.72 0.34 -7.85
N GLY A 631 -25.19 0.93 -8.92
CA GLY A 631 -25.64 0.68 -10.29
C GLY A 631 -25.30 -0.72 -10.82
N SER A 632 -26.05 -1.21 -11.80
CA SER A 632 -25.75 -2.48 -12.47
C SER A 632 -24.43 -2.38 -13.25
N PRO A 633 -23.56 -3.42 -13.26
CA PRO A 633 -22.28 -3.39 -13.98
C PRO A 633 -22.35 -3.17 -15.49
N ILE A 634 -23.52 -3.33 -16.11
CA ILE A 634 -23.75 -3.06 -17.55
C ILE A 634 -24.08 -1.59 -17.82
N THR A 635 -24.35 -0.80 -16.78
CA THR A 635 -24.70 0.61 -16.90
C THR A 635 -23.46 1.39 -17.35
N PRO A 636 -23.53 2.18 -18.44
CA PRO A 636 -22.43 3.06 -18.80
C PRO A 636 -22.04 3.96 -17.63
N LYS A 637 -20.73 4.08 -17.37
CA LYS A 637 -20.23 4.75 -16.15
C LYS A 637 -20.68 6.21 -16.09
N GLU A 638 -20.57 6.93 -17.21
CA GLU A 638 -20.75 8.38 -17.25
C GLU A 638 -21.77 8.76 -18.33
N ARG A 639 -22.75 9.61 -18.02
CA ARG A 639 -23.67 10.18 -19.01
C ARG A 639 -23.93 11.64 -18.69
N VAL A 640 -23.79 12.50 -19.70
CA VAL A 640 -23.97 13.95 -19.56
C VAL A 640 -25.01 14.40 -20.58
N GLU A 641 -26.10 14.98 -20.11
CA GLU A 641 -27.13 15.59 -20.95
C GLU A 641 -27.15 17.10 -20.71
N VAL A 642 -27.25 17.87 -21.78
CA VAL A 642 -27.26 19.33 -21.75
C VAL A 642 -28.46 19.82 -22.54
N LEU A 643 -29.28 20.67 -21.92
CA LEU A 643 -30.46 21.28 -22.51
C LEU A 643 -30.35 22.81 -22.41
N GLY A 644 -30.73 23.51 -23.47
CA GLY A 644 -30.84 24.97 -23.45
C GLY A 644 -30.62 25.57 -24.83
N ARG A 645 -30.97 26.85 -25.00
CA ARG A 645 -30.71 27.58 -26.25
C ARG A 645 -31.29 26.90 -27.50
N GLY A 646 -32.42 26.20 -27.35
CA GLY A 646 -33.07 25.44 -28.42
C GLY A 646 -32.29 24.21 -28.91
N LYS A 647 -31.34 23.73 -28.12
CA LYS A 647 -30.41 22.64 -28.45
C LYS A 647 -30.40 21.58 -27.37
N THR A 648 -30.09 20.35 -27.78
CA THR A 648 -29.90 19.20 -26.90
C THR A 648 -28.58 18.54 -27.23
N GLY A 649 -27.83 18.16 -26.20
CA GLY A 649 -26.60 17.39 -26.36
C GLY A 649 -26.49 16.27 -25.35
N LEU A 650 -25.98 15.12 -25.78
CA LEU A 650 -25.80 13.94 -24.95
C LEU A 650 -24.40 13.34 -25.17
N ILE A 651 -23.62 13.20 -24.10
CA ILE A 651 -22.41 12.38 -24.07
C ILE A 651 -22.77 11.08 -23.35
N ASP A 652 -22.53 9.95 -24.01
CA ASP A 652 -22.68 8.62 -23.41
C ASP A 652 -21.32 7.96 -23.28
N ASP A 653 -20.86 7.93 -22.02
CA ASP A 653 -19.62 7.35 -21.53
C ASP A 653 -18.41 7.68 -22.39
N PHE A 654 -18.32 8.89 -22.93
CA PHE A 654 -17.22 9.32 -23.81
C PHE A 654 -16.94 8.36 -25.00
N ARG A 655 -17.93 7.52 -25.34
CA ARG A 655 -17.95 6.58 -26.46
C ARG A 655 -18.84 7.10 -27.58
N SER A 656 -19.76 8.00 -27.27
CA SER A 656 -20.46 8.79 -28.28
C SER A 656 -20.86 10.16 -27.76
N ILE A 657 -21.01 11.10 -28.69
CA ILE A 657 -21.74 12.34 -28.51
C ILE A 657 -22.91 12.39 -29.49
N GLU A 658 -24.03 12.93 -29.06
CA GLU A 658 -25.20 13.21 -29.87
C GLU A 658 -25.58 14.67 -29.68
N LEU A 659 -25.63 15.43 -30.77
CA LEU A 659 -26.00 16.85 -30.77
C LEU A 659 -27.25 17.01 -31.64
N ASN A 660 -28.36 17.34 -31.00
CA ASN A 660 -29.72 17.17 -31.52
C ASN A 660 -29.95 15.74 -32.01
N GLU A 661 -29.90 15.49 -33.32
CA GLU A 661 -30.09 14.16 -33.91
C GLU A 661 -28.79 13.60 -34.51
N LYS A 662 -27.69 14.36 -34.47
CA LYS A 662 -26.41 13.97 -35.07
C LYS A 662 -25.56 13.24 -34.05
N ARG A 663 -25.39 11.93 -34.25
CA ARG A 663 -24.56 11.08 -33.40
C ARG A 663 -23.18 10.82 -34.00
N LYS A 664 -22.14 10.93 -33.17
CA LYS A 664 -20.76 10.57 -33.49
C LYS A 664 -20.23 9.61 -32.42
N ALA A 665 -19.61 8.52 -32.86
CA ALA A 665 -19.02 7.51 -31.98
C ALA A 665 -17.48 7.63 -31.93
N PHE A 666 -16.91 7.25 -30.79
CA PHE A 666 -15.48 7.27 -30.50
C PHE A 666 -15.03 5.85 -30.11
N ARG A 667 -14.02 5.33 -30.82
CA ARG A 667 -13.40 4.03 -30.54
C ARG A 667 -11.88 4.16 -30.73
N PRO A 668 -11.06 4.03 -29.66
CA PRO A 668 -11.44 3.78 -28.26
C PRO A 668 -12.19 4.96 -27.61
N GLN A 669 -12.63 4.78 -26.36
CA GLN A 669 -13.23 5.84 -25.54
C GLN A 669 -12.28 7.05 -25.42
N ASP A 670 -12.79 8.26 -25.67
CA ASP A 670 -11.99 9.48 -25.60
C ASP A 670 -12.32 10.29 -24.34
N LYS A 671 -11.51 10.10 -23.29
CA LYS A 671 -11.59 10.90 -22.06
C LYS A 671 -10.58 12.07 -22.03
N GLY A 672 -9.86 12.33 -23.12
CA GLY A 672 -9.01 13.53 -23.26
C GLY A 672 -7.66 13.52 -22.54
N GLN A 673 -7.13 12.40 -22.04
CA GLN A 673 -5.84 12.40 -21.30
C GLN A 673 -4.65 12.87 -22.15
N ASP A 674 -4.55 12.40 -23.38
CA ASP A 674 -3.50 12.77 -24.35
C ASP A 674 -3.57 14.26 -24.69
N LYS A 675 -4.79 14.76 -24.93
CA LYS A 675 -5.02 16.17 -25.22
C LYS A 675 -4.77 17.08 -24.03
N ALA A 676 -5.10 16.63 -22.83
CA ALA A 676 -4.82 17.37 -21.60
C ALA A 676 -3.31 17.56 -21.41
N LEU A 677 -2.53 16.48 -21.60
CA LEU A 677 -1.06 16.54 -21.57
C LEU A 677 -0.50 17.44 -22.69
N ALA A 678 -1.03 17.32 -23.91
CA ALA A 678 -0.60 18.17 -25.03
C ALA A 678 -0.92 19.66 -24.79
N ALA A 679 -2.10 19.95 -24.23
CA ALA A 679 -2.50 21.31 -23.87
C ALA A 679 -1.57 21.89 -22.79
N PHE A 680 -1.22 21.09 -21.78
CA PHE A 680 -0.24 21.50 -20.76
C PHE A 680 1.14 21.79 -21.36
N ALA A 681 1.67 20.88 -22.19
CA ALA A 681 2.95 21.09 -22.85
C ALA A 681 2.96 22.34 -23.75
N ASN A 682 1.85 22.61 -24.43
CA ASN A 682 1.70 23.82 -25.25
C ASN A 682 1.60 25.10 -24.42
N ALA A 683 0.88 25.06 -23.29
CA ALA A 683 0.79 26.17 -22.36
C ALA A 683 2.17 26.55 -21.78
N ILE A 684 3.01 25.56 -21.42
CA ILE A 684 4.40 25.81 -21.00
C ILE A 684 5.18 26.52 -22.10
N ARG A 685 5.15 25.98 -23.33
CA ARG A 685 5.91 26.54 -24.47
C ARG A 685 5.45 27.92 -24.91
N SER A 686 4.21 28.26 -24.59
CA SER A 686 3.59 29.54 -24.93
C SER A 686 3.67 30.52 -23.76
N GLU A 687 4.41 30.18 -22.69
CA GLU A 687 4.58 30.99 -21.47
C GLU A 687 3.23 31.48 -20.92
N SER A 688 2.22 30.59 -20.97
CA SER A 688 0.87 30.91 -20.52
C SER A 688 0.80 30.92 -18.99
N GLU A 689 -0.10 31.73 -18.44
CA GLU A 689 -0.42 31.69 -17.02
C GLU A 689 -1.20 30.42 -16.65
N THR A 690 -1.17 30.08 -15.37
CA THR A 690 -2.01 29.01 -14.81
C THR A 690 -3.49 29.31 -15.07
N PRO A 691 -4.22 28.42 -15.76
CA PRO A 691 -5.62 28.69 -16.07
C PRO A 691 -6.51 28.76 -14.83
N LYS A 692 -7.42 29.74 -14.77
CA LYS A 692 -8.33 29.95 -13.63
C LYS A 692 -9.15 28.72 -13.22
N TRP A 693 -9.54 27.88 -14.20
CA TRP A 693 -10.31 26.65 -13.94
C TRP A 693 -9.56 25.66 -13.03
N VAL A 694 -8.22 25.71 -12.97
CA VAL A 694 -7.42 24.89 -12.05
C VAL A 694 -7.85 25.15 -10.60
N PHE A 695 -8.03 26.43 -10.26
CA PHE A 695 -8.40 26.87 -8.92
C PHE A 695 -9.90 26.77 -8.69
N GLU A 696 -10.73 27.21 -9.66
CA GLU A 696 -12.19 27.22 -9.54
C GLU A 696 -12.77 25.81 -9.36
N SER A 697 -12.37 24.84 -10.17
CA SER A 697 -12.84 23.45 -10.04
C SER A 697 -12.36 22.78 -8.75
N SER A 698 -11.12 23.08 -8.34
CA SER A 698 -10.52 22.49 -7.14
C SER A 698 -11.19 23.02 -5.86
N ILE A 699 -11.39 24.33 -5.75
CA ILE A 699 -12.06 24.92 -4.59
C ILE A 699 -13.54 24.54 -4.53
N ALA A 700 -14.22 24.44 -5.68
CA ALA A 700 -15.60 23.98 -5.75
C ALA A 700 -15.75 22.59 -5.12
N ALA A 701 -14.82 21.66 -5.39
CA ALA A 701 -14.87 20.32 -4.79
C ALA A 701 -14.70 20.34 -3.27
N ILE A 702 -13.80 21.17 -2.74
CA ILE A 702 -13.57 21.35 -1.29
C ILE A 702 -14.83 21.93 -0.63
N LEU A 703 -15.39 23.01 -1.19
CA LEU A 703 -16.61 23.64 -0.68
C LEU A 703 -17.84 22.73 -0.84
N GLY A 704 -17.83 21.83 -1.82
CA GLY A 704 -18.82 20.75 -1.92
C GLY A 704 -18.77 19.82 -0.71
N ALA A 705 -17.58 19.51 -0.19
CA ALA A 705 -17.45 18.70 1.01
C ALA A 705 -17.97 19.44 2.25
N GLU A 706 -17.70 20.74 2.35
CA GLU A 706 -18.27 21.60 3.41
C GLU A 706 -19.79 21.69 3.32
N SER A 707 -20.33 21.81 2.10
CA SER A 707 -21.76 21.77 1.84
C SER A 707 -22.37 20.43 2.27
N LEU A 708 -21.72 19.30 1.95
CA LEU A 708 -22.17 17.96 2.34
C LEU A 708 -22.20 17.78 3.87
N LEU A 709 -21.24 18.36 4.58
CA LEU A 709 -21.16 18.32 6.04
C LEU A 709 -22.22 19.22 6.69
N SER A 710 -22.34 20.46 6.22
CA SER A 710 -23.23 21.48 6.80
C SER A 710 -24.69 21.37 6.37
N GLY A 711 -24.95 20.78 5.19
CA GLY A 711 -26.25 20.77 4.52
C GLY A 711 -26.62 22.10 3.84
N ASN A 712 -25.72 23.09 3.84
CA ASN A 712 -25.99 24.42 3.30
C ASN A 712 -25.44 24.59 1.88
N SER A 713 -26.07 25.47 1.10
CA SER A 713 -25.48 25.99 -0.14
C SER A 713 -24.30 26.89 0.19
N ILE A 714 -23.15 26.68 -0.46
CA ILE A 714 -21.93 27.45 -0.22
C ILE A 714 -21.61 28.31 -1.44
N SER A 715 -21.38 29.60 -1.23
CA SER A 715 -20.97 30.53 -2.30
C SER A 715 -19.46 30.48 -2.51
N LEU A 716 -19.05 30.45 -3.78
CA LEU A 716 -17.62 30.47 -4.14
C LEU A 716 -17.04 31.89 -4.15
N GLN A 717 -17.88 32.92 -4.23
CA GLN A 717 -17.43 34.32 -4.36
C GLN A 717 -16.65 34.82 -3.14
N GLU A 718 -16.90 34.27 -1.96
CA GLU A 718 -16.17 34.59 -0.73
C GLU A 718 -14.72 34.08 -0.77
N TYR A 719 -14.47 32.99 -1.52
CA TYR A 719 -13.20 32.27 -1.51
C TYR A 719 -12.35 32.50 -2.77
N LEU A 720 -12.96 32.90 -3.89
CA LEU A 720 -12.23 33.37 -5.08
C LEU A 720 -11.56 34.75 -4.88
N ARG A 721 -11.77 35.40 -3.73
CA ARG A 721 -10.99 36.58 -3.32
C ARG A 721 -9.57 36.24 -2.87
N PHE A 722 -9.30 34.98 -2.51
CA PHE A 722 -7.96 34.52 -2.12
C PHE A 722 -7.03 34.23 -3.32
N SER A 723 -7.54 34.21 -4.55
CA SER A 723 -6.77 33.93 -5.77
C SER A 723 -6.44 35.17 -6.62
N LYS A 724 -6.83 36.37 -6.16
CA LYS A 724 -6.53 37.66 -6.82
C LYS A 724 -5.26 38.31 -6.29
#